data_AF-A0A5J4L736-F1
#
_entry.id   AF-A0A5J4L736-F1
#
_cell.length_a   1.000
_cell.length_b   1.000
_cell.length_c   1.000
_cell.angle_alpha   90.00
_cell.angle_beta   90.00
_cell.angle_gamma   90.00
#
_symmetry.space_group_name_H-M   'P 1'
#
loop_
_entity.id
_entity.type
_entity.pdbx_description
1 polymer ?
#
loop_
_entity_poly.entity_id
_entity_poly.type
_entity_poly.pdbx_seq_one_letter_code
_entity_poly.pdbx_strand_id
1 'polypeptide(L)'
;MAEYTINQIIPQKIRYIEGKHEQIIKAVYTLTEVKEAKSIGEGVFAKIADGKFIIVRFKVHNKSNNAIPSDILTDLVIIDNKKRRWNQSIGATGSIRLGTESFGRMEIGADKKIEDVIVFDVYEDVRDYVILLPGGAKVSPIVQKKVAEEDKHLKVEKSSVEKKEKAAEDKIKREPKKKLITEKVDDTTKKSKPTKTIIVNVNTANLRHKPSLDSSAAMLVNKGSVFEVLGELKDSSGRKWYKVRKNGKHYWVIEKVVRVKGNGAVEKSTEKSLQDMLDEANAFYREGRCEDFINANEKAIEIASRENNLYVQGRLHYNVAECYTRLNKYDDAQRHIERAIVIGSNIKDSELEILALIDKSKILIAKGDKKGSVEIFKAVSGRADKEIFMNLEVKDYIKAMVSMQMADILLDMGDENKAKERLEYALMINHDFKQEENIVGAMKLSGHLLYKEISNINNMLDDAWALYEKGDYKGMEGIARVVVENAKKLGYKRGIFGGNYYIAMSLINMDEYDKAIDYALIAQELSEKGNDETRLGMVYNLIGNIFKQKKSYEKALYYYNKYFDSTRKTGNKEGEAVALSNIGNVLMDKGEYKEALKYYEDSLKVSLEIGRVKHIIAQAYLSIGRVLKKLGDYKNAEKSIAIAINIFKGLGNEGGEIIGLWEMADNYSLQLEYSMAIKLLEENLGRAERFGMRNNFIDDIITNSEKNKDYLRVEKYKNMKTN
;
A
#
# COMPACT_ATOMS: atom_id res chain seq x y z
N MET A 1 8.80 10.32 -14.69
CA MET A 1 8.38 8.91 -14.46
C MET A 1 9.32 8.14 -13.54
N ALA A 2 10.65 8.12 -13.75
CA ALA A 2 11.59 7.46 -12.81
C ALA A 2 11.37 7.92 -11.35
N GLU A 3 11.23 9.23 -11.13
CA GLU A 3 10.87 9.81 -9.83
C GLU A 3 9.57 9.25 -9.21
N TYR A 4 8.58 8.86 -10.01
CA TYR A 4 7.34 8.24 -9.53
C TYR A 4 7.58 6.78 -9.10
N THR A 5 8.40 6.03 -9.83
CA THR A 5 8.73 4.63 -9.50
C THR A 5 9.70 4.53 -8.32
N ILE A 6 10.69 5.42 -8.21
CA ILE A 6 11.55 5.54 -7.03
C ILE A 6 10.68 5.82 -5.78
N ASN A 7 9.75 6.77 -5.85
CA ASN A 7 8.80 7.07 -4.76
C ASN A 7 7.74 5.96 -4.50
N GLN A 8 7.73 4.86 -5.27
CA GLN A 8 6.86 3.69 -5.04
C GLN A 8 7.65 2.54 -4.42
N ILE A 9 8.89 2.31 -4.88
CA ILE A 9 9.77 1.20 -4.44
C ILE A 9 10.54 1.56 -3.17
N ILE A 10 11.06 2.79 -3.07
CA ILE A 10 11.49 3.39 -1.82
C ILE A 10 10.20 3.92 -1.15
N PRO A 11 9.76 3.36 0.00
CA PRO A 11 8.41 3.62 0.49
C PRO A 11 8.13 5.10 0.74
N GLN A 12 6.90 5.53 0.41
CA GLN A 12 6.39 6.90 0.61
C GLN A 12 6.46 7.44 2.05
N LYS A 13 6.93 6.64 3.02
CA LYS A 13 7.31 7.06 4.39
C LYS A 13 8.22 8.30 4.42
N ILE A 14 9.03 8.53 3.39
CA ILE A 14 10.05 9.59 3.40
C ILE A 14 9.51 10.99 3.06
N ARG A 15 8.34 11.08 2.42
CA ARG A 15 7.61 12.35 2.22
C ARG A 15 6.45 12.53 3.23
N TYR A 16 6.35 11.66 4.25
CA TYR A 16 5.27 11.69 5.24
C TYR A 16 5.80 11.67 6.68
N ILE A 17 6.09 12.85 7.22
CA ILE A 17 6.34 13.02 8.66
C ILE A 17 4.99 13.16 9.36
N GLU A 18 4.28 12.04 9.52
CA GLU A 18 3.31 11.92 10.62
C GLU A 18 4.06 11.51 11.89
N GLY A 19 3.90 12.27 12.98
CA GLY A 19 4.61 12.11 14.26
C GLY A 19 4.47 10.75 14.96
N LYS A 20 3.69 9.81 14.42
CA LYS A 20 3.67 8.40 14.88
C LYS A 20 4.91 7.62 14.46
N HIS A 21 5.55 7.96 13.33
CA HIS A 21 6.77 7.27 12.91
C HIS A 21 8.02 7.71 13.69
N GLU A 22 8.00 8.90 14.31
CA GLU A 22 9.07 9.37 15.18
C GLU A 22 9.31 8.42 16.37
N GLN A 23 8.24 7.84 16.93
CA GLN A 23 8.33 6.86 18.02
C GLN A 23 8.90 5.51 17.56
N ILE A 24 8.60 5.09 16.32
CA ILE A 24 9.08 3.81 15.76
C ILE A 24 10.56 3.89 15.40
N ILE A 25 11.02 5.02 14.84
CA ILE A 25 12.43 5.23 14.52
C ILE A 25 13.26 5.46 15.80
N LYS A 26 12.73 6.19 16.80
CA LYS A 26 13.34 6.25 18.15
C LYS A 26 13.46 4.87 18.80
N ALA A 27 12.48 3.99 18.67
CA ALA A 27 12.56 2.63 19.25
C ALA A 27 13.67 1.77 18.63
N VAL A 28 14.05 1.99 17.36
CA VAL A 28 15.13 1.24 16.69
C VAL A 28 16.52 1.83 16.98
N TYR A 29 16.63 3.16 17.13
CA TYR A 29 17.92 3.82 17.40
C TYR A 29 18.29 3.94 18.89
N THR A 30 17.33 3.90 19.82
CA THR A 30 17.59 4.04 21.28
C THR A 30 18.06 2.74 21.95
N LEU A 31 18.98 2.00 21.31
CA LEU A 31 19.61 0.78 21.88
C LEU A 31 21.08 0.98 22.29
N THR A 32 21.61 2.21 22.24
CA THR A 32 23.03 2.52 22.53
C THR A 32 23.29 3.48 23.70
N GLU A 33 22.27 4.00 24.39
CA GLU A 33 22.46 4.64 25.71
C GLU A 33 21.49 4.07 26.76
N VAL A 34 21.97 3.08 27.52
CA VAL A 34 21.34 2.70 28.80
C VAL A 34 21.84 3.67 29.87
N LYS A 35 21.00 4.62 30.28
CA LYS A 35 21.17 5.37 31.54
C LYS A 35 20.19 4.88 32.58
N GLU A 36 20.69 4.68 33.80
CA GLU A 36 20.07 3.89 34.85
C GLU A 36 18.73 4.46 35.36
N ALA A 37 17.62 3.71 35.18
CA ALA A 37 16.42 3.84 36.04
C ALA A 37 15.40 2.69 35.84
N LYS A 38 15.48 1.64 36.67
CA LYS A 38 14.37 0.74 37.13
C LYS A 38 13.33 0.18 36.13
N SER A 39 13.49 0.27 34.82
CA SER A 39 12.78 -0.54 33.83
C SER A 39 13.78 -1.14 32.83
N ILE A 40 13.73 -2.46 32.62
CA ILE A 40 14.65 -3.14 31.69
C ILE A 40 14.04 -3.17 30.29
N GLY A 41 13.84 -1.98 29.72
CA GLY A 41 13.53 -1.79 28.30
C GLY A 41 12.12 -2.14 27.82
N GLU A 42 11.71 -1.42 26.78
CA GLU A 42 10.72 -1.88 25.80
C GLU A 42 11.48 -2.31 24.55
N GLY A 43 11.22 -3.52 24.05
CA GLY A 43 11.79 -4.03 22.82
C GLY A 43 10.78 -4.00 21.68
N VAL A 44 11.25 -3.71 20.47
CA VAL A 44 10.49 -3.88 19.24
C VAL A 44 11.28 -4.80 18.32
N PHE A 45 10.71 -5.97 18.00
CA PHE A 45 11.26 -6.87 17.00
C PHE A 45 10.48 -6.72 15.69
N ALA A 46 11.19 -6.67 14.57
CA ALA A 46 10.60 -6.65 13.24
C ALA A 46 11.26 -7.73 12.36
N LYS A 47 10.46 -8.57 11.72
CA LYS A 47 10.93 -9.53 10.70
C LYS A 47 9.96 -9.60 9.53
N ILE A 48 10.51 -9.82 8.34
CA ILE A 48 9.75 -10.15 7.14
C ILE A 48 9.57 -11.66 7.08
N ALA A 49 8.32 -12.11 6.98
CA ALA A 49 7.93 -13.48 6.68
C ALA A 49 6.82 -13.43 5.61
N ASP A 50 6.96 -14.22 4.54
CA ASP A 50 6.02 -14.32 3.42
C ASP A 50 5.49 -12.96 2.91
N GLY A 51 6.42 -12.02 2.70
CA GLY A 51 6.13 -10.68 2.19
C GLY A 51 5.46 -9.71 3.17
N LYS A 52 5.18 -10.12 4.41
CA LYS A 52 4.54 -9.29 5.43
C LYS A 52 5.51 -8.88 6.54
N PHE A 53 5.39 -7.64 7.01
CA PHE A 53 6.08 -7.14 8.20
C PHE A 53 5.36 -7.62 9.46
N ILE A 54 6.04 -8.44 10.26
CA ILE A 54 5.59 -8.78 11.61
C ILE A 54 6.36 -7.89 12.58
N ILE A 55 5.64 -7.02 13.30
CA ILE A 55 6.20 -6.12 14.32
C ILE A 55 5.65 -6.54 15.68
N VAL A 56 6.53 -6.95 16.59
CA VAL A 56 6.18 -7.39 17.95
C VAL A 56 6.81 -6.42 18.95
N ARG A 57 5.98 -5.79 19.78
CA ARG A 57 6.41 -4.96 20.92
C ARG A 57 6.33 -5.80 22.19
N PHE A 58 7.39 -5.82 22.98
CA PHE A 58 7.44 -6.52 24.26
C PHE A 58 8.12 -5.65 25.32
N LYS A 59 7.90 -5.99 26.60
CA LYS A 59 8.37 -5.22 27.75
C LYS A 59 8.95 -6.18 28.78
N VAL A 60 10.22 -5.99 29.14
CA VAL A 60 10.91 -6.93 30.04
C VAL A 60 10.89 -6.36 31.47
N HIS A 61 10.42 -7.17 32.40
CA HIS A 61 10.38 -6.84 33.83
C HIS A 61 11.23 -7.83 34.61
N ASN A 62 12.40 -7.40 35.07
CA ASN A 62 13.17 -8.15 36.05
C ASN A 62 12.54 -7.94 37.44
N LYS A 63 12.03 -9.02 38.03
CA LYS A 63 11.51 -9.04 39.42
C LYS A 63 12.55 -9.49 40.45
N SER A 64 13.80 -9.74 40.03
CA SER A 64 14.93 -9.98 40.93
C SER A 64 15.82 -8.73 41.02
N ASN A 65 16.40 -8.47 42.20
CA ASN A 65 17.34 -7.35 42.39
C ASN A 65 18.75 -7.62 41.81
N ASN A 66 18.93 -8.72 41.08
CA ASN A 66 20.22 -9.08 40.49
C ASN A 66 20.35 -8.46 39.09
N ALA A 67 21.55 -7.98 38.76
CA ALA A 67 21.88 -7.55 37.41
C ALA A 67 21.82 -8.75 36.44
N ILE A 68 21.17 -8.54 35.30
CA ILE A 68 21.20 -9.49 34.18
C ILE A 68 22.38 -9.06 33.28
N PRO A 69 23.36 -9.93 32.99
CA PRO A 69 24.42 -9.63 32.03
C PRO A 69 23.87 -9.21 30.66
N SER A 70 24.55 -8.27 30.00
CA SER A 70 24.24 -7.79 28.63
C SER A 70 24.10 -8.92 27.60
N ASP A 71 24.78 -10.02 27.88
CA ASP A 71 25.13 -11.13 26.99
C ASP A 71 23.97 -12.14 26.83
N ILE A 72 22.89 -11.99 27.60
CA ILE A 72 21.73 -12.90 27.61
C ILE A 72 20.66 -12.50 26.57
N LEU A 73 20.68 -11.26 26.05
CA LEU A 73 19.67 -10.76 25.11
C LEU A 73 19.94 -11.12 23.63
N THR A 74 21.03 -11.82 23.34
CA THR A 74 21.49 -12.10 21.97
C THR A 74 20.90 -13.37 21.33
N ASP A 75 20.36 -14.32 22.11
CA ASP A 75 20.01 -15.65 21.61
C ASP A 75 18.49 -15.88 21.48
N LEU A 76 17.92 -15.40 20.36
CA LEU A 76 16.54 -15.72 19.96
C LEU A 76 16.52 -16.52 18.64
N VAL A 77 16.51 -17.85 18.75
CA VAL A 77 16.56 -18.77 17.61
C VAL A 77 15.19 -18.92 16.96
N ILE A 78 15.10 -18.59 15.66
CA ILE A 78 13.91 -18.84 14.83
C ILE A 78 14.16 -20.10 13.99
N ILE A 79 13.28 -21.10 14.10
CA ILE A 79 13.32 -22.32 13.28
C ILE A 79 12.40 -22.15 12.07
N ASP A 80 12.96 -22.30 10.87
CA ASP A 80 12.23 -22.34 9.59
C ASP A 80 11.75 -23.78 9.27
N ASN A 81 10.61 -23.90 8.58
CA ASN A 81 9.94 -25.16 8.27
C ASN A 81 10.69 -26.04 7.23
N LYS A 82 11.82 -25.57 6.69
CA LYS A 82 12.67 -26.28 5.70
C LYS A 82 13.82 -27.12 6.30
N LYS A 83 13.62 -27.73 7.48
CA LYS A 83 14.44 -28.83 8.07
C LYS A 83 15.99 -28.67 8.16
N ARG A 84 16.58 -27.51 7.86
CA ARG A 84 18.02 -27.26 8.06
C ARG A 84 18.32 -26.94 9.52
N ARG A 85 18.57 -27.97 10.33
CA ARG A 85 19.18 -27.82 11.66
C ARG A 85 20.60 -27.26 11.51
N TRP A 86 20.89 -26.15 12.17
CA TRP A 86 22.23 -25.87 12.68
C TRP A 86 22.37 -26.57 14.03
N ASN A 87 23.40 -27.41 14.18
CA ASN A 87 23.57 -28.25 15.37
C ASN A 87 24.37 -27.52 16.46
N GLN A 88 23.69 -27.11 17.53
CA GLN A 88 24.12 -27.39 18.90
C GLN A 88 22.88 -27.84 19.71
N SER A 89 22.99 -28.94 20.46
CA SER A 89 21.92 -29.54 21.29
C SER A 89 21.81 -28.83 22.65
N ILE A 90 20.71 -28.85 23.42
CA ILE A 90 19.75 -29.91 23.81
C ILE A 90 18.35 -29.25 24.03
N GLY A 91 17.17 -29.89 23.91
CA GLY A 91 16.79 -31.26 23.53
C GLY A 91 15.53 -31.76 24.29
N ALA A 92 14.73 -32.64 23.65
CA ALA A 92 13.46 -33.27 24.12
C ALA A 92 12.24 -32.31 24.34
N THR A 93 10.98 -32.63 23.99
CA THR A 93 10.32 -33.75 23.26
C THR A 93 8.93 -33.28 22.77
N GLY A 94 8.34 -33.92 21.74
CA GLY A 94 6.97 -33.63 21.27
C GLY A 94 5.86 -34.32 22.10
N SER A 95 4.56 -34.29 21.74
CA SER A 95 3.78 -33.47 20.77
C SER A 95 2.36 -34.07 20.59
N ILE A 96 1.34 -33.28 20.19
CA ILE A 96 0.21 -33.62 19.24
C ILE A 96 -0.99 -32.61 19.33
N ARG A 97 -1.73 -32.51 18.21
CA ARG A 97 -3.10 -32.04 17.83
C ARG A 97 -4.15 -31.65 18.92
N LEU A 98 -5.29 -30.99 18.63
CA LEU A 98 -6.19 -31.05 17.44
C LEU A 98 -7.06 -29.78 17.30
N GLY A 99 -7.80 -29.67 16.19
CA GLY A 99 -8.85 -28.66 16.03
C GLY A 99 -10.26 -29.16 16.40
N THR A 100 -11.25 -28.28 16.16
CA THR A 100 -12.72 -28.42 16.31
C THR A 100 -13.29 -28.56 17.74
N GLU A 101 -14.12 -27.58 18.08
CA GLU A 101 -15.07 -27.47 19.21
C GLU A 101 -14.52 -27.08 20.60
N SER A 102 -15.43 -26.54 21.42
CA SER A 102 -15.19 -25.34 22.26
C SER A 102 -15.60 -25.52 23.72
N PHE A 103 -14.73 -25.17 24.67
CA PHE A 103 -15.09 -25.07 26.09
C PHE A 103 -14.27 -24.04 26.88
N GLY A 104 -14.96 -23.35 27.80
CA GLY A 104 -14.50 -23.28 29.19
C GLY A 104 -13.52 -22.16 29.59
N ARG A 105 -14.04 -21.21 30.37
CA ARG A 105 -13.37 -20.16 31.14
C ARG A 105 -12.01 -20.56 31.77
N MET A 106 -10.98 -19.74 31.58
CA MET A 106 -9.81 -19.71 32.47
C MET A 106 -9.99 -18.58 33.50
N GLU A 107 -10.08 -18.93 34.78
CA GLU A 107 -10.12 -17.93 35.85
C GLU A 107 -8.69 -17.54 36.27
N ILE A 108 -8.47 -16.23 36.39
CA ILE A 108 -7.21 -15.65 36.87
C ILE A 108 -7.52 -14.84 38.13
N GLY A 109 -6.91 -15.22 39.24
CA GLY A 109 -6.72 -14.38 40.42
C GLY A 109 -5.31 -14.63 40.97
N ALA A 110 -4.66 -13.70 41.67
CA ALA A 110 -4.88 -12.28 41.93
C ALA A 110 -3.47 -11.72 42.28
N ASP A 111 -3.01 -10.52 41.95
CA ASP A 111 -3.69 -9.26 41.65
C ASP A 111 -2.84 -8.37 40.70
N LYS A 112 -3.55 -7.55 39.89
CA LYS A 112 -3.09 -6.33 39.17
C LYS A 112 -1.96 -6.46 38.13
N LYS A 113 -2.11 -5.94 36.89
CA LYS A 113 -3.28 -5.69 36.02
C LYS A 113 -2.66 -5.31 34.65
N ILE A 114 -3.02 -5.98 33.56
CA ILE A 114 -2.70 -5.49 32.21
C ILE A 114 -3.80 -4.51 31.86
N GLU A 115 -3.45 -3.23 31.76
CA GLU A 115 -4.35 -2.20 31.24
C GLU A 115 -3.90 -1.89 29.79
N ASP A 116 -4.88 -1.87 28.90
CA ASP A 116 -4.82 -1.63 27.45
C ASP A 116 -4.04 -2.64 26.57
N VAL A 117 -4.76 -3.66 26.09
CA VAL A 117 -4.47 -4.31 24.81
C VAL A 117 -5.24 -3.56 23.73
N ILE A 118 -4.54 -2.82 22.85
CA ILE A 118 -5.15 -2.28 21.63
C ILE A 118 -5.17 -3.40 20.58
N VAL A 119 -6.32 -4.04 20.45
CA VAL A 119 -6.64 -4.92 19.32
C VAL A 119 -7.06 -4.03 18.14
N PHE A 120 -6.49 -4.27 16.97
CA PHE A 120 -7.04 -3.78 15.71
C PHE A 120 -7.95 -4.86 15.12
N ASP A 121 -9.18 -4.50 14.77
CA ASP A 121 -10.01 -5.37 13.94
C ASP A 121 -9.37 -5.52 12.56
N VAL A 122 -8.97 -6.75 12.25
CA VAL A 122 -8.64 -7.18 10.90
C VAL A 122 -9.81 -8.05 10.46
N TYR A 123 -10.58 -7.58 9.48
CA TYR A 123 -11.63 -8.40 8.87
C TYR A 123 -11.03 -9.67 8.23
N GLU A 124 -11.86 -10.70 8.14
CA GLU A 124 -11.51 -12.13 8.24
C GLU A 124 -10.41 -12.66 7.28
N ASP A 125 -9.89 -13.85 7.66
CA ASP A 125 -8.92 -14.72 6.96
C ASP A 125 -7.41 -14.45 7.10
N VAL A 126 -6.88 -14.74 8.30
CA VAL A 126 -5.69 -15.62 8.42
C VAL A 126 -5.87 -16.61 9.57
N ARG A 127 -5.94 -17.91 9.25
CA ARG A 127 -5.59 -18.98 10.21
C ARG A 127 -4.07 -19.14 10.21
N ASP A 128 -3.44 -18.98 11.37
CA ASP A 128 -2.36 -19.83 11.89
C ASP A 128 -1.72 -19.16 13.13
N TYR A 129 -1.85 -19.82 14.29
CA TYR A 129 -1.32 -19.33 15.57
C TYR A 129 0.02 -19.97 15.91
N VAL A 130 0.92 -19.20 16.53
CA VAL A 130 2.12 -19.71 17.22
C VAL A 130 1.86 -19.71 18.73
N ILE A 131 1.99 -20.86 19.38
CA ILE A 131 1.91 -21.01 20.84
C ILE A 131 3.32 -21.23 21.40
N LEU A 132 3.70 -20.44 22.41
CA LEU A 132 4.93 -20.60 23.18
C LEU A 132 4.61 -21.29 24.51
N LEU A 133 5.35 -22.35 24.85
CA LEU A 133 5.37 -22.96 26.19
C LEU A 133 6.83 -23.17 26.64
N PRO A 134 7.20 -22.81 27.88
CA PRO A 134 8.47 -23.22 28.46
C PRO A 134 8.40 -24.69 28.93
N GLY A 135 9.48 -25.45 28.77
CA GLY A 135 9.55 -26.83 29.24
C GLY A 135 9.62 -26.92 30.77
N GLY A 136 8.81 -27.79 31.40
CA GLY A 136 8.95 -28.09 32.83
C GLY A 136 7.72 -28.60 33.60
N ALA A 137 6.51 -28.63 33.04
CA ALA A 137 5.30 -29.02 33.77
C ALA A 137 4.93 -30.52 33.63
N LYS A 138 4.72 -31.20 34.76
CA LYS A 138 4.18 -32.57 34.82
C LYS A 138 2.65 -32.55 34.88
N VAL A 139 2.01 -33.56 34.29
CA VAL A 139 0.58 -33.84 34.47
C VAL A 139 0.41 -35.30 34.88
N SER A 140 -0.30 -35.56 35.98
CA SER A 140 -0.72 -36.90 36.39
C SER A 140 -2.12 -37.21 35.83
N PRO A 141 -2.41 -38.45 35.42
CA PRO A 141 -3.76 -38.84 35.04
C PRO A 141 -4.62 -39.08 36.29
N ILE A 142 -5.94 -38.82 36.22
CA ILE A 142 -7.01 -39.82 36.47
C ILE A 142 -8.43 -39.19 36.49
N VAL A 143 -9.27 -39.74 35.62
CA VAL A 143 -10.74 -39.96 35.71
C VAL A 143 -11.72 -38.78 35.75
N GLN A 144 -12.58 -38.79 34.72
CA GLN A 144 -13.86 -38.10 34.62
C GLN A 144 -14.84 -38.52 35.73
N LYS A 145 -15.68 -37.59 36.19
CA LYS A 145 -17.09 -37.91 36.49
C LYS A 145 -18.01 -36.95 35.72
N LYS A 146 -19.01 -37.54 35.06
CA LYS A 146 -20.14 -36.87 34.40
C LYS A 146 -21.10 -36.23 35.42
N VAL A 147 -22.18 -35.63 34.89
CA VAL A 147 -23.48 -35.22 35.49
C VAL A 147 -23.55 -33.69 35.70
N ALA A 148 -24.63 -32.96 35.33
CA ALA A 148 -25.73 -33.17 34.37
C ALA A 148 -26.43 -31.80 34.09
N GLU A 149 -27.55 -31.81 33.36
CA GLU A 149 -28.38 -30.67 32.93
C GLU A 149 -29.04 -29.88 34.10
N GLU A 150 -29.50 -28.63 33.84
CA GLU A 150 -30.95 -28.30 33.80
C GLU A 150 -31.27 -26.81 33.45
N ASP A 151 -32.50 -26.58 32.98
CA ASP A 151 -33.09 -25.33 32.45
C ASP A 151 -33.51 -24.26 33.48
N LYS A 152 -33.72 -23.00 33.04
CA LYS A 152 -35.08 -22.39 32.90
C LYS A 152 -35.18 -20.93 32.41
N HIS A 153 -36.30 -20.68 31.73
CA HIS A 153 -36.84 -19.45 31.13
C HIS A 153 -36.96 -18.20 32.05
N LEU A 154 -37.02 -16.97 31.48
CA LEU A 154 -38.29 -16.26 31.15
C LEU A 154 -38.11 -14.86 30.48
N LYS A 155 -38.69 -14.74 29.28
CA LYS A 155 -39.51 -13.68 28.66
C LYS A 155 -39.53 -12.20 29.14
N VAL A 156 -39.39 -11.30 28.14
CA VAL A 156 -40.32 -10.23 27.63
C VAL A 156 -40.73 -9.05 28.56
N GLU A 157 -40.47 -7.78 28.16
CA GLU A 157 -41.41 -6.91 27.38
C GLU A 157 -40.78 -5.57 26.92
N LYS A 158 -41.58 -4.63 26.37
CA LYS A 158 -41.19 -3.51 25.48
C LYS A 158 -41.34 -2.11 26.11
N SER A 159 -40.71 -1.14 25.44
CA SER A 159 -41.31 0.13 24.94
C SER A 159 -40.69 1.48 25.38
N SER A 160 -40.61 2.32 24.36
CA SER A 160 -40.17 3.72 24.21
C SER A 160 -41.07 4.80 24.83
N VAL A 161 -40.55 6.04 25.04
CA VAL A 161 -41.10 7.36 24.57
C VAL A 161 -40.69 8.60 25.42
N GLU A 162 -40.04 9.58 24.75
CA GLU A 162 -40.09 11.08 24.83
C GLU A 162 -39.70 12.03 26.03
N LYS A 163 -38.88 13.05 25.65
CA LYS A 163 -38.95 14.54 25.81
C LYS A 163 -38.90 15.33 27.16
N LYS A 164 -37.86 16.19 27.24
CA LYS A 164 -37.75 17.66 27.58
C LYS A 164 -38.78 18.40 28.48
N GLU A 165 -38.28 19.26 29.41
CA GLU A 165 -38.41 20.75 29.49
C GLU A 165 -37.61 21.38 30.70
N LYS A 166 -36.89 22.53 30.55
CA LYS A 166 -37.10 23.95 31.05
C LYS A 166 -37.21 24.18 32.60
N ALA A 167 -36.88 25.34 33.23
CA ALA A 167 -36.01 26.52 32.95
C ALA A 167 -35.94 27.52 34.17
N ALA A 168 -34.95 28.45 34.16
CA ALA A 168 -34.92 29.84 34.72
C ALA A 168 -34.74 30.21 36.24
N GLU A 169 -33.68 31.03 36.50
CA GLU A 169 -33.54 32.33 37.25
C GLU A 169 -34.18 32.56 38.67
N ASP A 170 -33.74 33.46 39.59
CA ASP A 170 -33.19 34.82 39.39
C ASP A 170 -32.50 35.52 40.63
N LYS A 171 -31.49 36.40 40.37
CA LYS A 171 -31.11 37.73 40.98
C LYS A 171 -31.02 38.08 42.53
N ILE A 172 -29.98 38.88 42.92
CA ILE A 172 -30.02 40.37 43.28
C ILE A 172 -29.33 41.00 44.57
N LYS A 173 -28.69 42.21 44.40
CA LYS A 173 -28.43 43.40 45.34
C LYS A 173 -27.36 43.31 46.48
N ARG A 174 -26.74 44.39 47.05
CA ARG A 174 -26.75 45.90 46.90
C ARG A 174 -25.51 46.61 47.56
N GLU A 175 -25.19 47.86 47.18
CA GLU A 175 -24.33 48.84 47.93
C GLU A 175 -25.14 49.67 48.98
N PRO A 176 -24.55 50.53 49.87
CA PRO A 176 -24.29 51.98 49.53
C PRO A 176 -23.24 52.84 50.34
N LYS A 177 -22.59 53.82 49.65
CA LYS A 177 -22.31 55.29 49.93
C LYS A 177 -22.00 55.84 51.38
N LYS A 178 -21.30 56.96 51.66
CA LYS A 178 -21.46 58.37 51.14
C LYS A 178 -20.49 59.47 51.75
N LYS A 179 -19.98 60.44 50.94
CA LYS A 179 -19.51 61.86 51.21
C LYS A 179 -18.38 62.15 52.26
N LEU A 180 -17.62 63.27 52.30
CA LEU A 180 -17.67 64.68 51.77
C LEU A 180 -16.36 65.04 50.98
N ILE A 181 -16.32 65.83 49.87
CA ILE A 181 -16.41 67.32 49.69
C ILE A 181 -15.20 68.09 50.29
N THR A 182 -14.45 69.02 49.65
CA THR A 182 -14.25 69.55 48.26
C THR A 182 -13.00 70.47 48.20
N GLU A 183 -12.28 70.61 47.07
CA GLU A 183 -11.87 71.91 46.44
C GLU A 183 -11.25 71.75 45.01
N LYS A 184 -10.79 72.85 44.39
CA LYS A 184 -11.09 73.21 42.99
C LYS A 184 -10.21 72.64 41.86
N VAL A 185 -10.92 72.51 40.74
CA VAL A 185 -10.56 72.40 39.32
C VAL A 185 -9.33 73.23 38.91
N ASP A 186 -8.48 72.61 38.07
CA ASP A 186 -7.96 73.28 36.87
C ASP A 186 -7.95 72.28 35.70
N ASP A 187 -8.00 72.78 34.46
CA ASP A 187 -8.42 72.02 33.28
C ASP A 187 -7.26 71.30 32.53
N THR A 188 -7.62 70.39 31.62
CA THR A 188 -6.84 69.73 30.57
C THR A 188 -6.05 68.42 30.87
N THR A 189 -6.10 67.53 29.87
CA THR A 189 -5.22 66.36 29.57
C THR A 189 -5.49 64.97 30.23
N LYS A 190 -5.96 64.06 29.36
CA LYS A 190 -5.73 62.59 29.28
C LYS A 190 -5.11 61.86 30.50
N LYS A 191 -5.92 61.03 31.19
CA LYS A 191 -5.39 59.91 32.02
C LYS A 191 -4.79 58.82 31.13
N SER A 192 -3.46 58.71 31.11
CA SER A 192 -2.73 57.66 30.41
C SER A 192 -2.80 56.31 31.15
N LYS A 193 -2.86 55.21 30.38
CA LYS A 193 -2.55 53.87 30.91
C LYS A 193 -1.05 53.81 31.28
N PRO A 194 -0.62 53.06 32.30
CA PRO A 194 0.80 52.87 32.59
C PRO A 194 1.50 52.25 31.37
N THR A 195 2.53 52.92 30.84
CA THR A 195 3.08 52.65 29.50
C THR A 195 4.19 51.58 29.46
N LYS A 196 4.59 51.02 30.61
CA LYS A 196 5.70 50.05 30.71
C LYS A 196 5.40 48.94 31.72
N THR A 197 5.73 47.71 31.33
CA THR A 197 5.82 46.54 32.23
C THR A 197 7.23 45.98 32.20
N ILE A 198 7.60 45.20 33.23
CA ILE A 198 8.88 44.50 33.31
C ILE A 198 8.66 43.02 33.64
N ILE A 199 9.54 42.17 33.12
CA ILE A 199 9.51 40.72 33.32
C ILE A 199 10.88 40.26 33.84
N VAL A 200 10.93 39.54 34.96
CA VAL A 200 12.19 38.98 35.50
C VAL A 200 12.79 37.98 34.52
N ASN A 201 14.02 38.21 34.06
CA ASN A 201 14.67 37.43 33.00
C ASN A 201 15.72 36.43 33.50
N VAL A 202 16.18 36.56 34.75
CA VAL A 202 17.06 35.62 35.46
C VAL A 202 16.26 34.62 36.29
N ASN A 203 16.87 33.48 36.67
CA ASN A 203 16.21 32.41 37.43
C ASN A 203 15.52 32.93 38.71
N THR A 204 16.21 33.80 39.45
CA THR A 204 15.69 34.49 40.65
C THR A 204 16.21 35.93 40.72
N ALA A 205 15.35 36.89 41.07
CA ALA A 205 15.71 38.29 41.28
C ALA A 205 15.28 38.80 42.66
N ASN A 206 16.04 39.76 43.21
CA ASN A 206 15.79 40.37 44.51
C ASN A 206 15.00 41.69 44.35
N LEU A 207 13.81 41.74 44.91
CA LEU A 207 13.08 42.98 45.20
C LEU A 207 13.63 43.60 46.48
N ARG A 208 13.84 44.92 46.49
CA ARG A 208 14.45 45.66 47.62
C ARG A 208 13.56 46.84 48.03
N HIS A 209 13.61 47.24 49.30
CA HIS A 209 12.86 48.42 49.77
C HIS A 209 13.48 49.76 49.33
N LYS A 210 14.80 49.79 49.11
CA LYS A 210 15.53 50.93 48.55
C LYS A 210 16.21 50.54 47.22
N PRO A 211 16.33 51.46 46.25
CA PRO A 211 17.02 51.21 44.98
C PRO A 211 18.55 51.30 45.15
N SER A 212 19.13 50.35 45.89
CA SER A 212 20.58 50.14 46.00
C SER A 212 20.89 48.65 46.13
N LEU A 213 22.05 48.21 45.62
CA LEU A 213 22.55 46.85 45.81
C LEU A 213 22.98 46.56 47.25
N ASP A 214 23.21 47.60 48.07
CA ASP A 214 23.65 47.48 49.46
C ASP A 214 22.45 47.34 50.44
N SER A 215 21.24 47.68 49.99
CA SER A 215 20.00 47.42 50.73
C SER A 215 19.71 45.93 50.76
N SER A 216 19.45 45.32 51.92
CA SER A 216 19.06 43.91 52.02
C SER A 216 17.90 43.54 51.07
N ALA A 217 17.92 42.28 50.58
CA ALA A 217 16.86 41.74 49.74
C ALA A 217 15.58 41.57 50.58
N ALA A 218 14.48 42.19 50.14
CA ALA A 218 13.20 42.15 50.84
C ALA A 218 12.32 40.98 50.39
N MET A 219 12.43 40.56 49.12
CA MET A 219 11.72 39.40 48.59
C MET A 219 12.42 38.84 47.34
N LEU A 220 12.46 37.51 47.21
CA LEU A 220 12.87 36.81 46.00
C LEU A 220 11.68 36.60 45.05
N VAL A 221 11.93 36.71 43.75
CA VAL A 221 10.94 36.48 42.67
C VAL A 221 11.56 35.71 41.51
N ASN A 222 10.81 34.76 40.96
CA ASN A 222 11.33 33.81 39.96
C ASN A 222 11.24 34.38 38.54
N LYS A 223 12.03 33.80 37.61
CA LYS A 223 11.95 34.07 36.17
C LYS A 223 10.51 34.07 35.66
N GLY A 224 10.17 35.03 34.81
CA GLY A 224 8.82 35.21 34.28
C GLY A 224 7.89 36.03 35.17
N SER A 225 8.27 36.39 36.41
CA SER A 225 7.47 37.31 37.24
C SER A 225 7.29 38.66 36.54
N VAL A 226 6.04 39.09 36.34
CA VAL A 226 5.67 40.34 35.65
C VAL A 226 5.28 41.42 36.67
N PHE A 227 5.72 42.65 36.44
CA PHE A 227 5.33 43.81 37.23
C PHE A 227 5.02 45.03 36.36
N GLU A 228 4.05 45.84 36.80
CA GLU A 228 3.83 47.18 36.29
C GLU A 228 4.90 48.14 36.82
N VAL A 229 5.41 49.01 35.95
CA VAL A 229 6.37 50.06 36.35
C VAL A 229 5.60 51.26 36.88
N LEU A 230 5.79 51.56 38.16
CA LEU A 230 5.19 52.69 38.86
C LEU A 230 6.14 53.89 39.00
N GLY A 231 7.38 53.75 38.54
CA GLY A 231 8.41 54.80 38.55
C GLY A 231 9.77 54.25 38.14
N GLU A 232 10.64 55.13 37.65
CA GLU A 232 12.03 54.82 37.29
C GLU A 232 12.95 55.75 38.10
N LEU A 233 14.11 55.23 38.54
CA LEU A 233 15.13 56.02 39.25
C LEU A 233 16.52 55.55 38.79
N LYS A 234 17.47 56.48 38.67
CA LYS A 234 18.91 56.15 38.57
C LYS A 234 19.56 56.41 39.91
N ASP A 235 20.35 55.46 40.40
CA ASP A 235 21.13 55.65 41.63
C ASP A 235 22.39 56.50 41.37
N SER A 236 23.15 56.83 42.42
CA SER A 236 24.38 57.62 42.34
C SER A 236 25.49 56.97 41.51
N SER A 237 25.38 55.66 41.21
CA SER A 237 26.27 54.93 40.29
C SER A 237 25.70 54.87 38.86
N GLY A 238 24.64 55.62 38.56
CA GLY A 238 23.98 55.66 37.26
C GLY A 238 23.10 54.45 36.93
N ARG A 239 23.00 53.45 37.83
CA ARG A 239 22.26 52.20 37.58
C ARG A 239 20.76 52.47 37.67
N LYS A 240 20.01 51.91 36.74
CA LYS A 240 18.56 52.14 36.65
C LYS A 240 17.75 51.12 37.45
N TRP A 241 16.75 51.62 38.16
CA TRP A 241 15.86 50.87 39.03
C TRP A 241 14.40 51.15 38.68
N TYR A 242 13.57 50.11 38.76
CA TYR A 242 12.14 50.15 38.51
C TYR A 242 11.37 49.98 39.80
N LYS A 243 10.47 50.92 40.11
CA LYS A 243 9.53 50.82 41.22
C LYS A 243 8.36 49.94 40.80
N VAL A 244 8.11 48.89 41.57
CA VAL A 244 7.06 47.90 41.33
C VAL A 244 6.19 47.73 42.57
N ARG A 245 4.97 47.23 42.39
CA ARG A 245 4.08 46.86 43.51
C ARG A 245 3.84 45.36 43.52
N LYS A 246 4.01 44.74 44.69
CA LYS A 246 3.67 43.33 44.94
C LYS A 246 3.03 43.21 46.32
N ASN A 247 1.91 42.48 46.43
CA ASN A 247 1.15 42.29 47.67
C ASN A 247 0.86 43.62 48.41
N GLY A 248 0.42 44.65 47.66
CA GLY A 248 0.12 46.00 48.18
C GLY A 248 1.33 46.87 48.53
N LYS A 249 2.53 46.30 48.70
CA LYS A 249 3.76 47.04 49.06
C LYS A 249 4.59 47.41 47.83
N HIS A 250 5.35 48.50 47.95
CA HIS A 250 6.26 48.99 46.91
C HIS A 250 7.68 48.46 47.12
N TYR A 251 8.32 48.06 46.03
CA TYR A 251 9.70 47.59 45.98
C TYR A 251 10.43 48.14 44.76
N TRP A 252 11.74 47.97 44.73
CA TRP A 252 12.62 48.32 43.62
C TRP A 252 13.31 47.08 43.09
N VAL A 253 13.46 47.00 41.76
CA VAL A 253 14.26 45.99 41.06
C VAL A 253 15.17 46.66 40.03
N ILE A 254 16.40 46.17 39.92
CA ILE A 254 17.42 46.75 39.01
C ILE A 254 17.18 46.31 37.56
N GLU A 255 17.41 47.20 36.59
CA GLU A 255 17.20 46.95 35.16
C GLU A 255 17.90 45.68 34.66
N LYS A 256 19.11 45.39 35.15
CA LYS A 256 19.94 44.25 34.72
C LYS A 256 19.28 42.86 34.90
N VAL A 257 18.27 42.73 35.78
CA VAL A 257 17.57 41.45 36.06
C VAL A 257 16.13 41.40 35.55
N VAL A 258 15.74 42.36 34.70
CA VAL A 258 14.41 42.44 34.10
C VAL A 258 14.46 42.83 32.62
N ARG A 259 13.52 42.34 31.82
CA ARG A 259 13.25 42.82 30.46
C ARG A 259 12.07 43.78 30.48
N VAL A 260 12.27 45.02 30.02
CA VAL A 260 11.20 46.02 29.89
C VAL A 260 10.39 45.76 28.61
N LYS A 261 9.06 45.86 28.69
CA LYS A 261 8.15 45.91 27.54
C LYS A 261 7.38 47.22 27.57
N GLY A 262 7.57 48.04 26.53
CA GLY A 262 6.63 49.09 26.13
C GLY A 262 5.66 48.56 25.07
N ASN A 263 4.45 49.09 25.01
CA ASN A 263 3.44 48.62 24.05
C ASN A 263 3.75 49.11 22.62
N GLY A 264 4.39 48.25 21.83
CA GLY A 264 4.24 48.14 20.39
C GLY A 264 3.96 46.67 20.07
N ALA A 265 3.05 46.37 19.15
CA ALA A 265 2.65 44.99 18.89
C ALA A 265 3.84 44.17 18.36
N VAL A 266 4.18 43.11 19.08
CA VAL A 266 5.11 42.07 18.62
C VAL A 266 4.37 40.75 18.77
N GLU A 267 4.42 39.96 17.70
CA GLU A 267 3.78 38.65 17.59
C GLU A 267 4.16 37.72 18.76
N LYS A 268 3.27 36.79 19.07
CA LYS A 268 3.63 35.66 19.94
C LYS A 268 4.65 34.80 19.18
N SER A 269 5.94 34.97 19.48
CA SER A 269 6.90 33.89 19.29
C SER A 269 6.65 32.81 20.36
N THR A 270 5.54 32.08 20.22
CA THR A 270 5.55 30.67 20.58
C THR A 270 6.63 30.05 19.71
N GLU A 271 7.71 29.61 20.33
CA GLU A 271 8.76 28.86 19.66
C GLU A 271 8.08 27.59 19.13
N LYS A 272 7.84 27.55 17.81
CA LYS A 272 7.18 26.43 17.14
C LYS A 272 7.97 25.16 17.46
N SER A 273 7.30 24.05 17.75
CA SER A 273 8.00 22.78 17.87
C SER A 273 8.58 22.37 16.52
N LEU A 274 9.58 21.49 16.52
CA LEU A 274 10.12 20.94 15.28
C LEU A 274 9.00 20.37 14.40
N GLN A 275 8.05 19.63 14.98
CA GLN A 275 6.88 19.09 14.27
C GLN A 275 6.01 20.19 13.63
N ASP A 276 5.70 21.28 14.35
CA ASP A 276 4.89 22.39 13.79
C ASP A 276 5.53 23.01 12.54
N MET A 277 6.86 23.10 12.50
CA MET A 277 7.61 23.60 11.33
C MET A 277 7.68 22.58 10.18
N LEU A 278 7.72 21.28 10.49
CA LEU A 278 7.65 20.22 9.48
C LEU A 278 6.27 20.17 8.83
N ASP A 279 5.19 20.33 9.61
CA ASP A 279 3.82 20.35 9.08
C ASP A 279 3.54 21.60 8.24
N GLU A 280 4.08 22.77 8.65
CA GLU A 280 4.06 24.01 7.87
C GLU A 280 4.85 23.88 6.56
N ALA A 281 6.05 23.32 6.60
CA ALA A 281 6.82 23.00 5.41
C ALA A 281 6.04 22.06 4.46
N ASN A 282 5.46 20.98 4.98
CA ASN A 282 4.66 20.04 4.20
C ASN A 282 3.44 20.71 3.53
N ALA A 283 2.85 21.74 4.15
CA ALA A 283 1.83 22.57 3.50
C ALA A 283 2.39 23.37 2.31
N PHE A 284 3.47 24.12 2.49
CA PHE A 284 4.11 24.89 1.40
C PHE A 284 4.57 24.00 0.23
N TYR A 285 5.06 22.80 0.51
CA TYR A 285 5.44 21.83 -0.52
C TYR A 285 4.24 21.38 -1.37
N ARG A 286 3.10 21.07 -0.73
CA ARG A 286 1.84 20.71 -1.42
C ARG A 286 1.28 21.88 -2.24
N GLU A 287 1.50 23.11 -1.79
CA GLU A 287 1.15 24.35 -2.50
C GLU A 287 2.16 24.74 -3.61
N GLY A 288 3.27 24.00 -3.75
CA GLY A 288 4.34 24.31 -4.72
C GLY A 288 5.23 25.51 -4.34
N ARG A 289 5.07 26.07 -3.15
CA ARG A 289 5.72 27.30 -2.67
C ARG A 289 7.14 27.03 -2.19
N CYS A 290 8.06 26.85 -3.14
CA CYS A 290 9.42 26.42 -2.87
C CYS A 290 10.23 27.39 -1.98
N GLU A 291 10.03 28.71 -2.07
CA GLU A 291 10.78 29.66 -1.22
C GLU A 291 10.29 29.66 0.24
N ASP A 292 8.97 29.61 0.47
CA ASP A 292 8.41 29.45 1.81
C ASP A 292 8.80 28.10 2.43
N PHE A 293 8.81 27.03 1.61
CA PHE A 293 9.30 25.72 2.01
C PHE A 293 10.76 25.77 2.49
N ILE A 294 11.66 26.37 1.72
CA ILE A 294 13.07 26.52 2.09
C ILE A 294 13.18 27.27 3.43
N ASN A 295 12.52 28.44 3.56
CA ASN A 295 12.53 29.26 4.77
C ASN A 295 12.01 28.53 6.03
N ALA A 296 11.06 27.60 5.89
CA ALA A 296 10.57 26.77 6.99
C ALA A 296 11.56 25.65 7.34
N ASN A 297 12.09 24.94 6.34
CA ASN A 297 13.03 23.84 6.55
C ASN A 297 14.39 24.31 7.09
N GLU A 298 14.90 25.49 6.70
CA GLU A 298 16.16 26.02 7.25
C GLU A 298 16.08 26.27 8.76
N LYS A 299 14.94 26.79 9.25
CA LYS A 299 14.67 26.94 10.70
C LYS A 299 14.57 25.57 11.38
N ALA A 300 13.94 24.59 10.74
CA ALA A 300 13.90 23.22 11.23
C ALA A 300 15.30 22.57 11.28
N ILE A 301 16.19 22.87 10.32
CA ILE A 301 17.59 22.42 10.30
C ILE A 301 18.34 23.00 11.51
N GLU A 302 18.18 24.29 11.83
CA GLU A 302 18.80 24.87 13.03
C GLU A 302 18.38 24.14 14.31
N ILE A 303 17.09 23.82 14.44
CA ILE A 303 16.56 23.14 15.62
C ILE A 303 17.05 21.70 15.70
N ALA A 304 16.95 20.94 14.60
CA ALA A 304 17.52 19.59 14.51
C ALA A 304 19.04 19.58 14.80
N SER A 305 19.77 20.64 14.43
CA SER A 305 21.19 20.81 14.75
C SER A 305 21.43 21.02 16.26
N ARG A 306 20.61 21.85 16.92
CA ARG A 306 20.67 22.07 18.38
C ARG A 306 20.28 20.83 19.17
N GLU A 307 19.36 20.03 18.65
CA GLU A 307 18.91 18.75 19.21
C GLU A 307 19.85 17.57 18.87
N ASN A 308 20.90 17.79 18.06
CA ASN A 308 21.80 16.77 17.53
C ASN A 308 21.07 15.63 16.77
N ASN A 309 19.92 15.93 16.17
CA ASN A 309 19.06 14.99 15.44
C ASN A 309 19.53 14.88 13.99
N LEU A 310 20.67 14.21 13.78
CA LEU A 310 21.31 14.05 12.47
C LEU A 310 20.38 13.40 11.43
N TYR A 311 19.52 12.46 11.82
CA TYR A 311 18.57 11.81 10.91
C TYR A 311 17.60 12.82 10.28
N VAL A 312 16.94 13.65 11.11
CA VAL A 312 16.04 14.69 10.61
C VAL A 312 16.83 15.77 9.85
N GLN A 313 17.99 16.18 10.36
CA GLN A 313 18.86 17.20 9.73
C GLN A 313 19.27 16.80 8.31
N GLY A 314 19.65 15.55 8.08
CA GLY A 314 20.05 15.04 6.76
C GLY A 314 18.90 15.03 5.75
N ARG A 315 17.72 14.56 6.18
CA ARG A 315 16.50 14.56 5.33
C ARG A 315 16.02 15.99 5.02
N LEU A 316 16.12 16.91 5.97
CA LEU A 316 15.82 18.34 5.74
C LEU A 316 16.79 18.98 4.74
N HIS A 317 18.09 18.70 4.84
CA HIS A 317 19.06 19.17 3.85
C HIS A 317 18.73 18.65 2.44
N TYR A 318 18.39 17.36 2.29
CA TYR A 318 17.95 16.78 1.02
C TYR A 318 16.69 17.47 0.47
N ASN A 319 15.66 17.64 1.29
CA ASN A 319 14.40 18.29 0.88
C ASN A 319 14.61 19.75 0.42
N VAL A 320 15.43 20.52 1.14
CA VAL A 320 15.77 21.90 0.76
C VAL A 320 16.50 21.96 -0.57
N ALA A 321 17.41 21.01 -0.81
CA ALA A 321 18.11 20.91 -2.09
C ALA A 321 17.16 20.66 -3.26
N GLU A 322 16.15 19.80 -3.09
CA GLU A 322 15.13 19.55 -4.12
C GLU A 322 14.41 20.86 -4.55
N CYS A 323 14.00 21.68 -3.58
CA CYS A 323 13.38 22.97 -3.87
C CYS A 323 14.36 23.97 -4.51
N TYR A 324 15.63 24.01 -4.09
CA TYR A 324 16.63 24.84 -4.77
C TYR A 324 16.87 24.39 -6.23
N THR A 325 16.88 23.08 -6.50
CA THR A 325 16.99 22.54 -7.87
C THR A 325 15.81 22.99 -8.73
N ARG A 326 14.57 22.93 -8.22
CA ARG A 326 13.37 23.44 -8.92
C ARG A 326 13.44 24.94 -9.22
N LEU A 327 14.11 25.71 -8.37
CA LEU A 327 14.34 27.15 -8.56
C LEU A 327 15.56 27.46 -9.45
N ASN A 328 16.21 26.45 -10.05
CA ASN A 328 17.48 26.57 -10.80
C ASN A 328 18.66 27.15 -9.97
N LYS A 329 18.56 27.13 -8.63
CA LYS A 329 19.60 27.62 -7.71
C LYS A 329 20.60 26.49 -7.43
N TYR A 330 21.32 26.07 -8.47
CA TYR A 330 22.11 24.83 -8.47
C TYR A 330 23.27 24.79 -7.45
N ASP A 331 23.91 25.93 -7.16
CA ASP A 331 24.97 26.00 -6.14
C ASP A 331 24.41 25.87 -4.71
N ASP A 332 23.22 26.43 -4.44
CA ASP A 332 22.52 26.25 -3.16
C ASP A 332 22.09 24.79 -2.98
N ALA A 333 21.49 24.21 -4.02
CA ALA A 333 21.11 22.80 -4.05
C ALA A 333 22.31 21.88 -3.82
N GLN A 334 23.44 22.11 -4.50
CA GLN A 334 24.66 21.32 -4.32
C GLN A 334 25.17 21.38 -2.88
N ARG A 335 25.22 22.57 -2.26
CA ARG A 335 25.67 22.73 -0.86
C ARG A 335 24.80 21.95 0.13
N HIS A 336 23.49 21.88 -0.10
CA HIS A 336 22.57 21.13 0.74
C HIS A 336 22.65 19.63 0.51
N ILE A 337 22.77 19.17 -0.75
CA ILE A 337 22.98 17.76 -1.08
C ILE A 337 24.31 17.23 -0.53
N GLU A 338 25.39 17.99 -0.59
CA GLU A 338 26.68 17.56 -0.03
C GLU A 338 26.61 17.37 1.50
N ARG A 339 25.85 18.21 2.21
CA ARG A 339 25.56 18.00 3.64
C ARG A 339 24.70 16.75 3.85
N ALA A 340 23.68 16.52 3.02
CA ALA A 340 22.84 15.32 3.11
C ALA A 340 23.64 14.02 2.90
N ILE A 341 24.57 13.99 1.93
CA ILE A 341 25.49 12.87 1.69
C ILE A 341 26.37 12.62 2.93
N VAL A 342 27.05 13.65 3.44
CA VAL A 342 27.93 13.52 4.61
C VAL A 342 27.17 13.05 5.85
N ILE A 343 25.98 13.61 6.11
CA ILE A 343 25.13 13.20 7.24
C ILE A 343 24.66 11.75 7.06
N GLY A 344 24.17 11.38 5.87
CA GLY A 344 23.74 10.02 5.53
C GLY A 344 24.84 8.99 5.73
N SER A 345 26.05 9.26 5.22
CA SER A 345 27.23 8.41 5.45
C SER A 345 27.60 8.28 6.93
N ASN A 346 27.55 9.38 7.70
CA ASN A 346 27.89 9.37 9.13
C ASN A 346 26.91 8.52 9.96
N ILE A 347 25.60 8.61 9.67
CA ILE A 347 24.56 7.84 10.37
C ILE A 347 24.31 6.46 9.75
N LYS A 348 25.00 6.12 8.66
CA LYS A 348 24.79 4.91 7.83
C LYS A 348 23.38 4.80 7.24
N ASP A 349 22.73 5.94 6.96
CA ASP A 349 21.50 6.01 6.17
C ASP A 349 21.85 5.95 4.69
N SER A 350 22.05 4.72 4.22
CA SER A 350 22.43 4.38 2.85
C SER A 350 21.39 4.78 1.81
N GLU A 351 20.13 4.91 2.21
CA GLU A 351 19.03 5.34 1.35
C GLU A 351 19.12 6.85 1.09
N LEU A 352 19.29 7.66 2.15
CA LEU A 352 19.58 9.09 2.04
C LEU A 352 20.84 9.35 1.22
N GLU A 353 21.91 8.57 1.47
CA GLU A 353 23.18 8.68 0.75
C GLU A 353 22.99 8.42 -0.77
N ILE A 354 22.30 7.33 -1.13
CA ILE A 354 22.02 6.97 -2.54
C ILE A 354 21.14 8.03 -3.23
N LEU A 355 20.07 8.49 -2.58
CA LEU A 355 19.17 9.52 -3.12
C LEU A 355 19.92 10.84 -3.36
N ALA A 356 20.68 11.30 -2.37
CA ALA A 356 21.43 12.55 -2.48
C ALA A 356 22.58 12.46 -3.51
N LEU A 357 23.20 11.29 -3.70
CA LEU A 357 24.16 11.06 -4.79
C LEU A 357 23.50 11.11 -6.18
N ILE A 358 22.32 10.50 -6.34
CA ILE A 358 21.56 10.56 -7.61
C ILE A 358 21.19 12.00 -7.96
N ASP A 359 20.74 12.80 -6.99
CA ASP A 359 20.40 14.20 -7.25
C ASP A 359 21.64 15.09 -7.41
N LYS A 360 22.77 14.76 -6.77
CA LYS A 360 24.07 15.36 -7.10
C LYS A 360 24.42 15.15 -8.58
N SER A 361 24.25 13.94 -9.11
CA SER A 361 24.46 13.65 -10.54
C SER A 361 23.57 14.51 -11.45
N LYS A 362 22.30 14.73 -11.10
CA LYS A 362 21.39 15.60 -11.86
C LYS A 362 21.84 17.07 -11.86
N ILE A 363 22.27 17.58 -10.71
CA ILE A 363 22.80 18.95 -10.59
C ILE A 363 24.08 19.12 -11.39
N LEU A 364 24.98 18.13 -11.38
CA LEU A 364 26.20 18.16 -12.21
C LEU A 364 25.87 18.22 -13.70
N ILE A 365 24.88 17.45 -14.19
CA ILE A 365 24.39 17.54 -15.59
C ILE A 365 23.87 18.95 -15.89
N ALA A 366 23.03 19.52 -15.02
CA ALA A 366 22.49 20.87 -15.20
C ALA A 366 23.57 21.97 -15.20
N LYS A 367 24.68 21.74 -14.48
CA LYS A 367 25.88 22.59 -14.48
C LYS A 367 26.87 22.28 -15.62
N GLY A 368 26.56 21.33 -16.49
CA GLY A 368 27.38 20.92 -17.65
C GLY A 368 28.47 19.88 -17.36
N ASP A 369 28.65 19.44 -16.11
CA ASP A 369 29.62 18.41 -15.73
C ASP A 369 29.07 16.99 -15.93
N LYS A 370 28.97 16.61 -17.21
CA LYS A 370 28.58 15.25 -17.63
C LYS A 370 29.53 14.18 -17.10
N LYS A 371 30.84 14.47 -17.02
CA LYS A 371 31.87 13.51 -16.56
C LYS A 371 31.76 13.21 -15.07
N GLY A 372 31.67 14.25 -14.23
CA GLY A 372 31.46 14.08 -12.80
C GLY A 372 30.16 13.35 -12.48
N SER A 373 29.09 13.61 -13.24
CA SER A 373 27.81 12.90 -13.09
C SER A 373 27.93 11.38 -13.33
N VAL A 374 28.69 10.96 -14.35
CA VAL A 374 28.95 9.53 -14.62
C VAL A 374 29.77 8.87 -13.51
N GLU A 375 30.78 9.54 -12.96
CA GLU A 375 31.55 8.99 -11.82
C GLU A 375 30.70 8.86 -10.55
N ILE A 376 29.81 9.81 -10.27
CA ILE A 376 28.86 9.71 -9.15
C ILE A 376 27.87 8.56 -9.36
N PHE A 377 27.36 8.33 -10.58
CA PHE A 377 26.49 7.18 -10.85
C PHE A 377 27.20 5.82 -10.69
N LYS A 378 28.49 5.71 -11.03
CA LYS A 378 29.31 4.53 -10.69
C LYS A 378 29.42 4.34 -9.17
N ALA A 379 29.62 5.43 -8.42
CA ALA A 379 29.67 5.38 -6.96
C ALA A 379 28.34 4.92 -6.35
N VAL A 380 27.19 5.36 -6.88
CA VAL A 380 25.86 4.87 -6.48
C VAL A 380 25.73 3.36 -6.69
N SER A 381 26.12 2.85 -7.87
CA SER A 381 26.10 1.40 -8.15
C SER A 381 26.94 0.62 -7.13
N GLY A 382 28.19 1.05 -6.89
CA GLY A 382 29.08 0.40 -5.93
C GLY A 382 28.64 0.55 -4.47
N ARG A 383 27.83 1.58 -4.13
CA ARG A 383 27.24 1.76 -2.80
C ARG A 383 26.04 0.85 -2.57
N ALA A 384 25.19 0.65 -3.59
CA ALA A 384 24.06 -0.27 -3.55
C ALA A 384 24.51 -1.73 -3.35
N ASP A 385 25.56 -2.18 -4.07
CA ASP A 385 26.07 -3.54 -3.89
C ASP A 385 26.57 -3.81 -2.46
N LYS A 386 27.25 -2.83 -1.85
CA LYS A 386 27.77 -2.90 -0.47
C LYS A 386 26.71 -2.88 0.62
N GLU A 387 25.46 -2.50 0.31
CA GLU A 387 24.44 -2.32 1.33
C GLU A 387 23.85 -3.66 1.79
N ILE A 388 23.97 -4.01 3.07
CA ILE A 388 23.61 -5.34 3.57
C ILE A 388 22.10 -5.47 3.80
N PHE A 389 21.43 -4.38 4.19
CA PHE A 389 20.00 -4.38 4.53
C PHE A 389 19.06 -4.19 3.32
N MET A 390 19.61 -3.88 2.14
CA MET A 390 18.86 -3.75 0.89
C MET A 390 18.70 -5.12 0.22
N ASN A 391 17.47 -5.49 -0.17
CA ASN A 391 17.23 -6.72 -0.90
C ASN A 391 17.84 -6.66 -2.32
N LEU A 392 18.02 -7.83 -2.96
CA LEU A 392 18.66 -7.91 -4.28
C LEU A 392 17.87 -7.13 -5.36
N GLU A 393 16.54 -7.19 -5.31
CA GLU A 393 15.67 -6.54 -6.30
C GLU A 393 15.79 -5.01 -6.29
N VAL A 394 15.83 -4.38 -5.11
CA VAL A 394 16.04 -2.93 -4.99
C VAL A 394 17.45 -2.53 -5.40
N LYS A 395 18.48 -3.35 -5.10
CA LYS A 395 19.84 -3.12 -5.62
C LYS A 395 19.85 -3.15 -7.15
N ASP A 396 19.28 -4.18 -7.75
CA ASP A 396 19.29 -4.37 -9.19
C ASP A 396 18.47 -3.28 -9.91
N TYR A 397 17.33 -2.86 -9.34
CA TYR A 397 16.55 -1.70 -9.79
C TYR A 397 17.40 -0.42 -9.84
N ILE A 398 18.08 -0.09 -8.73
CA ILE A 398 18.95 1.09 -8.63
C ILE A 398 20.08 1.01 -9.66
N LYS A 399 20.76 -0.14 -9.75
CA LYS A 399 21.88 -0.36 -10.68
C LYS A 399 21.45 -0.26 -12.15
N ALA A 400 20.31 -0.82 -12.52
CA ALA A 400 19.76 -0.68 -13.87
C ALA A 400 19.42 0.79 -14.16
N MET A 401 18.79 1.48 -13.22
CA MET A 401 18.37 2.89 -13.36
C MET A 401 19.55 3.85 -13.51
N VAL A 402 20.62 3.69 -12.73
CA VAL A 402 21.83 4.53 -12.89
C VAL A 402 22.61 4.14 -14.14
N SER A 403 22.54 2.89 -14.59
CA SER A 403 23.17 2.45 -15.84
C SER A 403 22.49 3.02 -17.07
N MET A 404 21.16 3.12 -17.08
CA MET A 404 20.41 3.88 -18.11
C MET A 404 20.83 5.35 -18.15
N GLN A 405 20.83 6.03 -17.00
CA GLN A 405 21.22 7.45 -16.93
C GLN A 405 22.69 7.66 -17.35
N MET A 406 23.59 6.72 -17.02
CA MET A 406 24.95 6.74 -17.55
C MET A 406 24.97 6.56 -19.08
N ALA A 407 24.17 5.65 -19.64
CA ALA A 407 24.10 5.42 -21.09
C ALA A 407 23.64 6.69 -21.83
N ASP A 408 22.58 7.34 -21.36
CA ASP A 408 22.07 8.59 -21.94
C ASP A 408 23.18 9.65 -21.99
N ILE A 409 23.88 9.88 -20.86
CA ILE A 409 24.97 10.87 -20.78
C ILE A 409 26.16 10.50 -21.67
N LEU A 410 26.47 9.21 -21.81
CA LEU A 410 27.55 8.72 -22.66
C LEU A 410 27.23 8.91 -24.15
N LEU A 411 25.98 8.68 -24.59
CA LEU A 411 25.52 9.06 -25.94
C LEU A 411 25.64 10.57 -26.15
N ASP A 412 25.22 11.36 -25.16
CA ASP A 412 25.33 12.82 -25.10
C ASP A 412 26.78 13.35 -25.06
N MET A 413 27.76 12.45 -24.97
CA MET A 413 29.21 12.71 -25.04
C MET A 413 29.88 12.04 -26.26
N GLY A 414 29.14 11.30 -27.08
CA GLY A 414 29.65 10.56 -28.24
C GLY A 414 30.32 9.21 -27.92
N ASP A 415 30.24 8.71 -26.69
CA ASP A 415 30.84 7.44 -26.25
C ASP A 415 29.85 6.28 -26.41
N GLU A 416 29.43 6.04 -27.67
CA GLU A 416 28.39 5.05 -27.99
C GLU A 416 28.68 3.65 -27.45
N ASN A 417 29.94 3.21 -27.46
CA ASN A 417 30.30 1.84 -27.06
C ASN A 417 30.03 1.63 -25.57
N LYS A 418 30.44 2.57 -24.70
CA LYS A 418 30.13 2.47 -23.27
C LYS A 418 28.65 2.68 -22.98
N ALA A 419 27.94 3.46 -23.78
CA ALA A 419 26.48 3.57 -23.65
C ALA A 419 25.78 2.24 -23.95
N LYS A 420 26.21 1.53 -25.00
CA LYS A 420 25.71 0.20 -25.38
C LYS A 420 25.94 -0.82 -24.26
N GLU A 421 27.18 -0.94 -23.76
CA GLU A 421 27.53 -1.78 -22.58
C GLU A 421 26.63 -1.51 -21.36
N ARG A 422 26.29 -0.23 -21.10
CA ARG A 422 25.45 0.18 -19.97
C ARG A 422 23.98 -0.20 -20.15
N LEU A 423 23.46 -0.13 -21.37
CA LEU A 423 22.09 -0.59 -21.69
C LEU A 423 21.98 -2.11 -21.59
N GLU A 424 22.97 -2.86 -22.10
CA GLU A 424 23.03 -4.32 -21.97
C GLU A 424 23.07 -4.76 -20.50
N TYR A 425 23.94 -4.14 -19.69
CA TYR A 425 24.01 -4.40 -18.26
C TYR A 425 22.69 -4.07 -17.53
N ALA A 426 22.06 -2.93 -17.88
CA ALA A 426 20.76 -2.56 -17.32
C ALA A 426 19.68 -3.59 -17.65
N LEU A 427 19.61 -4.06 -18.90
CA LEU A 427 18.64 -5.08 -19.33
C LEU A 427 18.84 -6.41 -18.59
N MET A 428 20.09 -6.86 -18.45
CA MET A 428 20.42 -8.16 -17.86
C MET A 428 19.97 -8.29 -16.40
N ILE A 429 20.18 -7.24 -15.60
CA ILE A 429 19.90 -7.24 -14.15
C ILE A 429 18.49 -6.75 -13.81
N ASN A 430 17.80 -6.09 -14.74
CA ASN A 430 16.48 -5.53 -14.48
C ASN A 430 15.44 -6.62 -14.21
N HIS A 431 14.59 -6.38 -13.21
CA HIS A 431 13.42 -7.22 -12.91
C HIS A 431 12.09 -6.52 -13.20
N ASP A 432 12.04 -5.18 -13.20
CA ASP A 432 10.79 -4.40 -13.37
C ASP A 432 10.41 -4.26 -14.85
N PHE A 433 9.20 -4.66 -15.25
CA PHE A 433 8.81 -4.64 -16.65
C PHE A 433 8.61 -3.23 -17.22
N LYS A 434 8.28 -2.22 -16.40
CA LYS A 434 8.13 -0.83 -16.86
C LYS A 434 9.50 -0.21 -17.11
N GLN A 435 10.50 -0.54 -16.28
CA GLN A 435 11.89 -0.17 -16.51
C GLN A 435 12.47 -0.86 -17.75
N GLU A 436 12.15 -2.14 -17.97
CA GLU A 436 12.59 -2.86 -19.18
C GLU A 436 12.15 -2.15 -20.47
N GLU A 437 10.92 -1.63 -20.53
CA GLU A 437 10.42 -0.86 -21.68
C GLU A 437 11.24 0.39 -21.95
N ASN A 438 11.65 1.11 -20.90
CA ASN A 438 12.49 2.30 -21.05
C ASN A 438 13.90 1.91 -21.53
N ILE A 439 14.46 0.78 -21.08
CA ILE A 439 15.78 0.27 -21.52
C ILE A 439 15.72 -0.09 -23.01
N VAL A 440 14.70 -0.87 -23.42
CA VAL A 440 14.50 -1.26 -24.82
C VAL A 440 14.20 -0.05 -25.71
N GLY A 441 13.48 0.95 -25.19
CA GLY A 441 13.27 2.24 -25.85
C GLY A 441 14.57 3.03 -26.08
N ALA A 442 15.45 3.09 -25.07
CA ALA A 442 16.76 3.71 -25.21
C ALA A 442 17.64 2.96 -26.22
N MET A 443 17.66 1.62 -26.18
CA MET A 443 18.34 0.78 -27.17
C MET A 443 17.84 1.01 -28.60
N LYS A 444 16.52 1.25 -28.79
CA LYS A 444 15.93 1.61 -30.08
C LYS A 444 16.46 2.96 -30.57
N LEU A 445 16.40 3.98 -29.72
CA LEU A 445 16.82 5.34 -30.06
C LEU A 445 18.31 5.44 -30.36
N SER A 446 19.14 4.64 -29.69
CA SER A 446 20.60 4.58 -29.91
C SER A 446 21.02 3.62 -31.05
N GLY A 447 20.07 3.05 -31.81
CA GLY A 447 20.38 2.12 -32.92
C GLY A 447 21.09 0.83 -32.49
N HIS A 448 20.89 0.38 -31.24
CA HIS A 448 21.59 -0.76 -30.64
C HIS A 448 21.32 -2.07 -31.40
N LEU A 449 22.34 -2.91 -31.60
CA LEU A 449 22.18 -4.19 -32.33
C LEU A 449 21.17 -5.11 -31.64
N LEU A 450 21.32 -5.31 -30.33
CA LEU A 450 20.42 -6.13 -29.48
C LEU A 450 18.93 -5.71 -29.55
N TYR A 451 18.61 -4.44 -29.88
CA TYR A 451 17.21 -4.04 -30.14
C TYR A 451 16.61 -4.80 -31.35
N LYS A 452 17.41 -5.10 -32.38
CA LYS A 452 16.93 -5.90 -33.53
C LYS A 452 16.58 -7.33 -33.12
N GLU A 453 17.34 -7.91 -32.20
CA GLU A 453 17.10 -9.26 -31.68
C GLU A 453 15.85 -9.29 -30.80
N ILE A 454 15.65 -8.28 -29.94
CA ILE A 454 14.40 -8.08 -29.18
C ILE A 454 13.21 -7.86 -30.12
N SER A 455 13.37 -7.04 -31.17
CA SER A 455 12.31 -6.82 -32.17
C SER A 455 11.96 -8.12 -32.91
N ASN A 456 12.94 -8.97 -33.21
CA ASN A 456 12.70 -10.28 -33.81
C ASN A 456 11.94 -11.21 -32.85
N ILE A 457 12.29 -11.22 -31.55
CA ILE A 457 11.53 -11.96 -30.53
C ILE A 457 10.07 -11.50 -30.45
N ASN A 458 9.81 -10.19 -30.54
CA ASN A 458 8.44 -9.66 -30.53
C ASN A 458 7.66 -10.07 -31.77
N ASN A 459 8.27 -9.98 -32.97
CA ASN A 459 7.65 -10.46 -34.21
C ASN A 459 7.30 -11.96 -34.12
N MET A 460 8.18 -12.78 -33.52
CA MET A 460 7.91 -14.21 -33.31
C MET A 460 6.75 -14.46 -32.33
N LEU A 461 6.49 -13.57 -31.38
CA LEU A 461 5.29 -13.64 -30.54
C LEU A 461 4.03 -13.32 -31.35
N ASP A 462 4.09 -12.32 -32.23
CA ASP A 462 2.99 -12.00 -33.15
C ASP A 462 2.70 -13.16 -34.12
N ASP A 463 3.73 -13.81 -34.66
CA ASP A 463 3.60 -15.03 -35.48
C ASP A 463 2.96 -16.18 -34.70
N ALA A 464 3.35 -16.38 -33.43
CA ALA A 464 2.75 -17.40 -32.57
C ALA A 464 1.27 -17.11 -32.28
N TRP A 465 0.89 -15.84 -32.11
CA TRP A 465 -0.52 -15.44 -31.98
C TRP A 465 -1.31 -15.69 -33.27
N ALA A 466 -0.73 -15.41 -34.44
CA ALA A 466 -1.37 -15.70 -35.73
C ALA A 466 -1.56 -17.21 -36.00
N LEU A 467 -0.86 -18.09 -35.28
CA LEU A 467 -1.11 -19.54 -35.27
C LEU A 467 -2.23 -19.93 -34.30
N TYR A 468 -2.32 -19.29 -33.14
CA TYR A 468 -3.44 -19.44 -32.20
C TYR A 468 -4.80 -19.17 -32.88
N GLU A 469 -4.90 -18.07 -33.62
CA GLU A 469 -6.13 -17.69 -34.35
C GLU A 469 -6.53 -18.68 -35.45
N LYS A 470 -5.58 -19.49 -35.94
CA LYS A 470 -5.81 -20.56 -36.92
C LYS A 470 -6.06 -21.93 -36.27
N GLY A 471 -5.97 -22.03 -34.94
CA GLY A 471 -6.05 -23.29 -34.20
C GLY A 471 -4.78 -24.15 -34.25
N ASP A 472 -3.66 -23.64 -34.76
CA ASP A 472 -2.37 -24.36 -34.76
C ASP A 472 -1.62 -24.14 -33.43
N TYR A 473 -2.16 -24.74 -32.36
CA TYR A 473 -1.59 -24.63 -31.02
C TYR A 473 -0.20 -25.29 -30.92
N LYS A 474 0.09 -26.30 -31.75
CA LYS A 474 1.39 -26.98 -31.75
C LYS A 474 2.47 -26.14 -32.42
N GLY A 475 2.13 -25.45 -33.53
CA GLY A 475 3.00 -24.46 -34.15
C GLY A 475 3.26 -23.27 -33.22
N MET A 476 2.21 -22.74 -32.58
CA MET A 476 2.31 -21.70 -31.54
C MET A 476 3.28 -22.10 -30.42
N GLU A 477 3.13 -23.31 -29.86
CA GLU A 477 4.02 -23.84 -28.82
C GLU A 477 5.49 -23.89 -29.30
N GLY A 478 5.71 -24.37 -30.53
CA GLY A 478 7.03 -24.45 -31.15
C GLY A 478 7.74 -23.11 -31.24
N ILE A 479 7.06 -22.08 -31.77
CA ILE A 479 7.62 -20.72 -31.87
C ILE A 479 7.86 -20.13 -30.47
N ALA A 480 6.89 -20.29 -29.56
CA ALA A 480 6.99 -19.76 -28.21
C ALA A 480 8.17 -20.37 -27.41
N ARG A 481 8.54 -21.63 -27.66
CA ARG A 481 9.76 -22.24 -27.10
C ARG A 481 11.04 -21.58 -27.59
N VAL A 482 11.15 -21.29 -28.88
CA VAL A 482 12.32 -20.57 -29.45
C VAL A 482 12.39 -19.14 -28.92
N VAL A 483 11.25 -18.47 -28.74
CA VAL A 483 11.17 -17.17 -28.05
C VAL A 483 11.74 -17.25 -26.64
N VAL A 484 11.35 -18.23 -25.82
CA VAL A 484 11.89 -18.39 -24.46
C VAL A 484 13.40 -18.60 -24.47
N GLU A 485 13.93 -19.41 -25.40
CA GLU A 485 15.37 -19.66 -25.50
C GLU A 485 16.15 -18.38 -25.87
N ASN A 486 15.70 -17.66 -26.89
CA ASN A 486 16.36 -16.44 -27.35
C ASN A 486 16.24 -15.30 -26.32
N ALA A 487 15.06 -15.11 -25.72
CA ALA A 487 14.85 -14.12 -24.68
C ALA A 487 15.70 -14.39 -23.42
N LYS A 488 15.94 -15.67 -23.06
CA LYS A 488 16.87 -16.05 -21.98
C LYS A 488 18.31 -15.64 -22.29
N LYS A 489 18.80 -15.81 -23.53
CA LYS A 489 20.16 -15.41 -23.94
C LYS A 489 20.38 -13.89 -23.80
N LEU A 490 19.35 -13.08 -24.08
CA LEU A 490 19.40 -11.62 -24.00
C LEU A 490 19.04 -11.04 -22.62
N GLY A 491 18.60 -11.88 -21.68
CA GLY A 491 18.04 -11.43 -20.39
C GLY A 491 16.67 -10.75 -20.48
N TYR A 492 16.05 -10.69 -21.66
CA TYR A 492 14.80 -9.96 -21.95
C TYR A 492 13.58 -10.60 -21.26
N LYS A 493 13.20 -10.08 -20.08
CA LYS A 493 12.23 -10.73 -19.18
C LYS A 493 10.82 -10.77 -19.78
N ARG A 494 10.37 -9.71 -20.48
CA ARG A 494 9.07 -9.69 -21.19
C ARG A 494 8.97 -10.77 -22.27
N GLY A 495 10.05 -11.04 -23.00
CA GLY A 495 10.09 -12.13 -23.99
C GLY A 495 9.99 -13.51 -23.35
N ILE A 496 10.70 -13.71 -22.22
CA ILE A 496 10.59 -14.96 -21.43
C ILE A 496 9.16 -15.12 -20.91
N PHE A 497 8.55 -14.06 -20.35
CA PHE A 497 7.16 -14.07 -19.93
C PHE A 497 6.21 -14.45 -21.08
N GLY A 498 6.30 -13.75 -22.22
CA GLY A 498 5.39 -13.94 -23.35
C GLY A 498 5.46 -15.36 -23.91
N GLY A 499 6.68 -15.89 -24.07
CA GLY A 499 6.88 -17.27 -24.53
C GLY A 499 6.33 -18.31 -23.56
N ASN A 500 6.55 -18.18 -22.24
CA ASN A 500 5.97 -19.12 -21.26
C ASN A 500 4.44 -19.02 -21.18
N TYR A 501 3.90 -17.80 -21.25
CA TYR A 501 2.46 -17.55 -21.29
C TYR A 501 1.80 -18.20 -22.54
N TYR A 502 2.42 -18.08 -23.72
CA TYR A 502 1.94 -18.71 -24.95
C TYR A 502 2.12 -20.23 -24.98
N ILE A 503 3.21 -20.79 -24.41
CA ILE A 503 3.33 -22.24 -24.21
C ILE A 503 2.19 -22.74 -23.32
N ALA A 504 1.89 -22.06 -22.22
CA ALA A 504 0.77 -22.43 -21.34
C ALA A 504 -0.60 -22.33 -22.02
N MET A 505 -0.84 -21.29 -22.84
CA MET A 505 -2.07 -21.18 -23.65
C MET A 505 -2.20 -22.31 -24.68
N SER A 506 -1.12 -22.64 -25.40
CA SER A 506 -1.07 -23.79 -26.31
C SER A 506 -1.36 -25.09 -25.55
N LEU A 507 -0.71 -25.22 -24.39
CA LEU A 507 -0.90 -26.21 -23.33
C LEU A 507 -2.38 -26.56 -23.11
N ILE A 508 -3.17 -25.54 -22.77
CA ILE A 508 -4.59 -25.64 -22.45
C ILE A 508 -5.42 -26.10 -23.66
N ASN A 509 -5.13 -25.60 -24.86
CA ASN A 509 -5.91 -25.91 -26.06
C ASN A 509 -5.55 -27.27 -26.68
N MET A 510 -4.51 -27.94 -26.18
CA MET A 510 -4.17 -29.34 -26.47
C MET A 510 -4.52 -30.29 -25.31
N ASP A 511 -5.31 -29.81 -24.34
CA ASP A 511 -5.73 -30.53 -23.12
C ASP A 511 -4.59 -31.01 -22.20
N GLU A 512 -3.36 -30.51 -22.39
CA GLU A 512 -2.17 -30.88 -21.63
C GLU A 512 -2.00 -30.02 -20.35
N TYR A 513 -3.06 -29.97 -19.55
CA TYR A 513 -3.21 -29.09 -18.39
C TYR A 513 -2.12 -29.23 -17.31
N ASP A 514 -1.58 -30.44 -17.13
CA ASP A 514 -0.50 -30.72 -16.17
C ASP A 514 0.85 -30.11 -16.59
N LYS A 515 1.10 -29.95 -17.90
CA LYS A 515 2.27 -29.21 -18.39
C LYS A 515 1.98 -27.71 -18.40
N ALA A 516 0.76 -27.31 -18.76
CA ALA A 516 0.38 -25.90 -18.88
C ALA A 516 0.60 -25.12 -17.56
N ILE A 517 0.36 -25.75 -16.40
CA ILE A 517 0.54 -25.10 -15.10
C ILE A 517 2.00 -24.75 -14.81
N ASP A 518 2.97 -25.58 -15.23
CA ASP A 518 4.39 -25.31 -15.00
C ASP A 518 4.84 -24.02 -15.71
N TYR A 519 4.46 -23.85 -16.99
CA TYR A 519 4.77 -22.65 -17.76
C TYR A 519 3.98 -21.42 -17.27
N ALA A 520 2.73 -21.61 -16.82
CA ALA A 520 1.93 -20.53 -16.23
C ALA A 520 2.54 -20.04 -14.89
N LEU A 521 3.08 -20.92 -14.06
CA LEU A 521 3.76 -20.54 -12.81
C LEU A 521 5.07 -19.77 -13.08
N ILE A 522 5.83 -20.12 -14.12
CA ILE A 522 7.00 -19.33 -14.56
C ILE A 522 6.56 -17.91 -14.97
N ALA A 523 5.47 -17.79 -15.72
CA ALA A 523 4.91 -16.48 -16.10
C ALA A 523 4.36 -15.70 -14.88
N GLN A 524 3.86 -16.39 -13.85
CA GLN A 524 3.42 -15.77 -12.59
C GLN A 524 4.62 -15.18 -11.85
N GLU A 525 5.67 -15.96 -11.60
CA GLU A 525 6.89 -15.53 -10.91
C GLU A 525 7.56 -14.33 -11.61
N LEU A 526 7.60 -14.34 -12.95
CA LEU A 526 8.11 -13.22 -13.74
C LEU A 526 7.23 -11.97 -13.65
N SER A 527 5.91 -12.10 -13.48
CA SER A 527 5.01 -10.95 -13.33
C SER A 527 5.05 -10.36 -11.92
N GLU A 528 5.21 -11.21 -10.91
CA GLU A 528 5.41 -10.82 -9.51
C GLU A 528 6.71 -10.03 -9.35
N LYS A 529 7.84 -10.56 -9.85
CA LYS A 529 9.13 -9.83 -9.90
C LYS A 529 9.08 -8.61 -10.84
N GLY A 530 8.27 -8.71 -11.89
CA GLY A 530 7.97 -7.66 -12.85
C GLY A 530 7.27 -6.44 -12.29
N ASN A 531 6.68 -6.54 -11.08
CA ASN A 531 5.74 -5.58 -10.50
C ASN A 531 4.60 -5.19 -11.46
N ASP A 532 4.19 -6.11 -12.35
CA ASP A 532 3.19 -5.88 -13.40
C ASP A 532 1.89 -6.60 -13.04
N GLU A 533 1.05 -5.89 -12.27
CA GLU A 533 -0.28 -6.37 -11.85
C GLU A 533 -1.17 -6.73 -13.05
N THR A 534 -0.96 -6.14 -14.24
CA THR A 534 -1.74 -6.43 -15.46
C THR A 534 -1.41 -7.82 -15.99
N ARG A 535 -0.11 -8.12 -16.16
CA ARG A 535 0.34 -9.45 -16.58
C ARG A 535 0.06 -10.52 -15.53
N LEU A 536 0.21 -10.16 -14.26
CA LEU A 536 -0.13 -11.04 -13.16
C LEU A 536 -1.62 -11.42 -13.19
N GLY A 537 -2.51 -10.47 -13.51
CA GLY A 537 -3.92 -10.74 -13.79
C GLY A 537 -4.15 -11.69 -14.96
N MET A 538 -3.48 -11.46 -16.10
CA MET A 538 -3.57 -12.37 -17.26
C MET A 538 -3.17 -13.81 -16.89
N VAL A 539 -2.09 -13.98 -16.12
CA VAL A 539 -1.63 -15.30 -15.66
C VAL A 539 -2.60 -15.91 -14.65
N TYR A 540 -3.16 -15.13 -13.72
CA TYR A 540 -4.18 -15.63 -12.80
C TYR A 540 -5.43 -16.13 -13.53
N ASN A 541 -5.90 -15.43 -14.57
CA ASN A 541 -6.98 -15.91 -15.42
C ASN A 541 -6.62 -17.22 -16.14
N LEU A 542 -5.39 -17.32 -16.65
CA LEU A 542 -4.87 -18.52 -17.32
C LEU A 542 -4.82 -19.74 -16.38
N ILE A 543 -4.31 -19.55 -15.15
CA ILE A 543 -4.26 -20.60 -14.13
C ILE A 543 -5.67 -20.98 -13.65
N GLY A 544 -6.58 -20.00 -13.54
CA GLY A 544 -8.01 -20.24 -13.29
C GLY A 544 -8.62 -21.16 -14.35
N ASN A 545 -8.36 -20.91 -15.64
CA ASN A 545 -8.79 -21.77 -16.75
C ASN A 545 -8.24 -23.21 -16.62
N ILE A 546 -6.94 -23.36 -16.30
CA ILE A 546 -6.31 -24.69 -16.09
C ILE A 546 -7.03 -25.46 -14.98
N PHE A 547 -7.25 -24.84 -13.81
CA PHE A 547 -7.93 -25.52 -12.71
C PHE A 547 -9.42 -25.78 -12.98
N LYS A 548 -10.09 -24.91 -13.74
CA LYS A 548 -11.47 -25.13 -14.19
C LYS A 548 -11.57 -26.39 -15.05
N GLN A 549 -10.72 -26.54 -16.07
CA GLN A 549 -10.75 -27.73 -16.94
C GLN A 549 -10.40 -29.02 -16.17
N LYS A 550 -9.48 -28.92 -15.21
CA LYS A 550 -9.17 -30.00 -14.26
C LYS A 550 -10.26 -30.23 -13.19
N LYS A 551 -11.44 -29.60 -13.29
CA LYS A 551 -12.57 -29.66 -12.35
C LYS A 551 -12.18 -29.38 -10.88
N SER A 552 -11.08 -28.66 -10.69
CA SER A 552 -10.55 -28.26 -9.38
C SER A 552 -11.13 -26.90 -9.00
N TYR A 553 -12.45 -26.86 -8.82
CA TYR A 553 -13.25 -25.64 -8.84
C TYR A 553 -12.85 -24.63 -7.76
N GLU A 554 -12.46 -25.07 -6.56
CA GLU A 554 -12.01 -24.20 -5.47
C GLU A 554 -10.71 -23.46 -5.84
N LYS A 555 -9.80 -24.13 -6.56
CA LYS A 555 -8.58 -23.50 -7.07
C LYS A 555 -8.88 -22.56 -8.23
N ALA A 556 -9.82 -22.92 -9.11
CA ALA A 556 -10.26 -22.03 -10.19
C ALA A 556 -10.85 -20.74 -9.62
N LEU A 557 -11.75 -20.83 -8.62
CA LEU A 557 -12.32 -19.68 -7.90
C LEU A 557 -11.23 -18.83 -7.23
N TYR A 558 -10.25 -19.44 -6.55
CA TYR A 558 -9.14 -18.70 -5.94
C TYR A 558 -8.37 -17.85 -6.97
N TYR A 559 -8.02 -18.43 -8.12
CA TYR A 559 -7.28 -17.73 -9.16
C TYR A 559 -8.13 -16.71 -9.94
N TYR A 560 -9.41 -16.97 -10.18
CA TYR A 560 -10.30 -15.97 -10.79
C TYR A 560 -10.62 -14.79 -9.85
N ASN A 561 -10.70 -15.01 -8.53
CA ASN A 561 -10.79 -13.90 -7.56
C ASN A 561 -9.51 -13.05 -7.55
N LYS A 562 -8.32 -13.69 -7.60
CA LYS A 562 -7.06 -12.96 -7.78
C LYS A 562 -7.01 -12.16 -9.09
N TYR A 563 -7.56 -12.69 -10.18
CA TYR A 563 -7.71 -11.95 -11.43
C TYR A 563 -8.67 -10.75 -11.28
N PHE A 564 -9.82 -10.93 -10.64
CA PHE A 564 -10.75 -9.85 -10.31
C PHE A 564 -10.06 -8.73 -9.52
N ASP A 565 -9.32 -9.06 -8.46
CA ASP A 565 -8.58 -8.06 -7.66
C ASP A 565 -7.54 -7.30 -8.50
N SER A 566 -6.77 -8.00 -9.34
CA SER A 566 -5.83 -7.39 -10.30
C SER A 566 -6.54 -6.42 -11.26
N THR A 567 -7.69 -6.81 -11.81
CA THR A 567 -8.45 -5.96 -12.74
C THR A 567 -9.00 -4.71 -12.05
N ARG A 568 -9.40 -4.81 -10.78
CA ARG A 568 -9.82 -3.65 -9.98
C ARG A 568 -8.65 -2.71 -9.65
N LYS A 569 -7.49 -3.24 -9.26
CA LYS A 569 -6.27 -2.43 -9.01
C LYS A 569 -5.80 -1.68 -10.26
N THR A 570 -5.87 -2.33 -11.42
CA THR A 570 -5.43 -1.76 -12.71
C THR A 570 -6.49 -0.88 -13.37
N GLY A 571 -7.72 -0.83 -12.84
CA GLY A 571 -8.84 -0.11 -13.45
C GLY A 571 -9.39 -0.78 -14.72
N ASN A 572 -9.00 -2.03 -15.01
CA ASN A 572 -9.43 -2.79 -16.17
C ASN A 572 -10.87 -3.31 -16.00
N LYS A 573 -11.84 -2.42 -16.25
CA LYS A 573 -13.28 -2.74 -16.15
C LYS A 573 -13.73 -3.88 -17.07
N GLU A 574 -13.09 -4.05 -18.22
CA GLU A 574 -13.39 -5.16 -19.14
C GLU A 574 -12.94 -6.50 -18.54
N GLY A 575 -11.74 -6.53 -17.96
CA GLY A 575 -11.25 -7.68 -17.19
C GLY A 575 -12.09 -7.97 -15.95
N GLU A 576 -12.61 -6.94 -15.27
CA GLU A 576 -13.51 -7.10 -14.11
C GLU A 576 -14.79 -7.87 -14.49
N ALA A 577 -15.41 -7.53 -15.63
CA ALA A 577 -16.54 -8.27 -16.17
C ALA A 577 -16.17 -9.71 -16.57
N VAL A 578 -15.04 -9.93 -17.25
CA VAL A 578 -14.57 -11.27 -17.61
C VAL A 578 -14.31 -12.14 -16.36
N ALA A 579 -13.71 -11.58 -15.32
CA ALA A 579 -13.44 -12.30 -14.07
C ALA A 579 -14.74 -12.74 -13.38
N LEU A 580 -15.73 -11.84 -13.27
CA LEU A 580 -17.06 -12.14 -12.73
C LEU A 580 -17.77 -13.25 -13.54
N SER A 581 -17.73 -13.17 -14.89
CA SER A 581 -18.27 -14.21 -15.77
C SER A 581 -17.56 -15.57 -15.57
N ASN A 582 -16.24 -15.57 -15.40
CA ASN A 582 -15.47 -16.79 -15.16
C ASN A 582 -15.74 -17.42 -13.78
N ILE A 583 -15.97 -16.61 -12.74
CA ILE A 583 -16.46 -17.09 -11.45
C ILE A 583 -17.86 -17.69 -11.61
N GLY A 584 -18.78 -17.00 -12.29
CA GLY A 584 -20.11 -17.52 -12.62
C GLY A 584 -20.07 -18.86 -13.37
N ASN A 585 -19.15 -19.00 -14.33
CA ASN A 585 -18.92 -20.25 -15.06
C ASN A 585 -18.49 -21.40 -14.14
N VAL A 586 -17.63 -21.17 -13.15
CA VAL A 586 -17.23 -22.22 -12.21
C VAL A 586 -18.38 -22.61 -11.28
N LEU A 587 -19.15 -21.63 -10.79
CA LEU A 587 -20.33 -21.89 -9.95
C LEU A 587 -21.42 -22.65 -10.74
N MET A 588 -21.60 -22.33 -12.02
CA MET A 588 -22.48 -23.06 -12.94
C MET A 588 -22.04 -24.52 -13.09
N ASP A 589 -20.74 -24.77 -13.29
CA ASP A 589 -20.17 -26.13 -13.40
C ASP A 589 -20.28 -26.93 -12.08
N LYS A 590 -20.24 -26.25 -10.93
CA LYS A 590 -20.51 -26.83 -9.59
C LYS A 590 -22.00 -27.12 -9.33
N GLY A 591 -22.92 -26.56 -10.11
CA GLY A 591 -24.37 -26.62 -9.88
C GLY A 591 -24.91 -25.55 -8.90
N GLU A 592 -24.10 -24.56 -8.53
CA GLU A 592 -24.44 -23.46 -7.62
C GLU A 592 -25.18 -22.32 -8.36
N TYR A 593 -26.26 -22.70 -9.08
CA TYR A 593 -26.93 -21.88 -10.09
C TYR A 593 -27.39 -20.49 -9.60
N LYS A 594 -27.89 -20.38 -8.36
CA LYS A 594 -28.33 -19.08 -7.81
C LYS A 594 -27.18 -18.10 -7.61
N GLU A 595 -26.00 -18.61 -7.28
CA GLU A 595 -24.81 -17.77 -7.07
C GLU A 595 -24.17 -17.44 -8.42
N ALA A 596 -24.12 -18.41 -9.33
CA ALA A 596 -23.73 -18.18 -10.73
C ALA A 596 -24.55 -17.05 -11.38
N LEU A 597 -25.88 -17.04 -11.19
CA LEU A 597 -26.77 -15.98 -11.71
C LEU A 597 -26.30 -14.59 -11.27
N LYS A 598 -26.06 -14.40 -9.97
CA LYS A 598 -25.61 -13.13 -9.39
C LYS A 598 -24.29 -12.67 -10.01
N TYR A 599 -23.31 -13.57 -10.16
CA TYR A 599 -22.03 -13.24 -10.79
C TYR A 599 -22.16 -12.84 -12.27
N TYR A 600 -23.08 -13.48 -13.02
CA TYR A 600 -23.37 -13.04 -14.40
C TYR A 600 -24.14 -11.71 -14.46
N GLU A 601 -25.04 -11.43 -13.50
CA GLU A 601 -25.72 -10.13 -13.38
C GLU A 601 -24.75 -9.00 -13.03
N ASP A 602 -23.81 -9.23 -12.09
CA ASP A 602 -22.74 -8.30 -11.76
C ASP A 602 -21.80 -8.07 -12.97
N SER A 603 -21.42 -9.14 -13.69
CA SER A 603 -20.67 -9.06 -14.95
C SER A 603 -21.40 -8.23 -16.02
N LEU A 604 -22.71 -8.46 -16.19
CA LEU A 604 -23.56 -7.73 -17.13
C LEU A 604 -23.64 -6.24 -16.76
N LYS A 605 -23.81 -5.93 -15.48
CA LYS A 605 -23.83 -4.54 -14.98
C LYS A 605 -22.55 -3.80 -15.31
N VAL A 606 -21.38 -4.37 -14.99
CA VAL A 606 -20.07 -3.78 -15.34
C VAL A 606 -19.92 -3.62 -16.86
N SER A 607 -20.37 -4.60 -17.64
CA SER A 607 -20.33 -4.56 -19.10
C SER A 607 -21.22 -3.43 -19.69
N LEU A 608 -22.38 -3.17 -19.09
CA LEU A 608 -23.29 -2.09 -19.48
C LEU A 608 -22.71 -0.71 -19.12
N GLU A 609 -22.04 -0.57 -17.98
CA GLU A 609 -21.33 0.67 -17.59
C GLU A 609 -20.22 1.05 -18.59
N ILE A 610 -19.57 0.06 -19.21
CA ILE A 610 -18.51 0.27 -20.22
C ILE A 610 -19.08 0.67 -21.60
N GLY A 611 -20.29 0.21 -21.96
CA GLY A 611 -21.01 0.55 -23.19
C GLY A 611 -20.43 0.01 -24.52
N ARG A 612 -19.11 -0.21 -24.61
CA ARG A 612 -18.41 -0.66 -25.83
C ARG A 612 -18.22 -2.19 -25.94
N VAL A 613 -18.36 -2.94 -24.86
CA VAL A 613 -18.10 -4.41 -24.81
C VAL A 613 -19.31 -5.26 -25.18
N LYS A 614 -19.99 -4.93 -26.29
CA LYS A 614 -21.25 -5.58 -26.71
C LYS A 614 -21.16 -7.12 -26.82
N HIS A 615 -19.98 -7.66 -27.15
CA HIS A 615 -19.78 -9.11 -27.22
C HIS A 615 -19.85 -9.78 -25.83
N ILE A 616 -19.31 -9.14 -24.79
CA ILE A 616 -19.40 -9.60 -23.39
C ILE A 616 -20.85 -9.50 -22.90
N ILE A 617 -21.54 -8.39 -23.22
CA ILE A 617 -22.96 -8.20 -22.89
C ILE A 617 -23.81 -9.36 -23.46
N ALA A 618 -23.61 -9.73 -24.73
CA ALA A 618 -24.32 -10.84 -25.35
C ALA A 618 -24.02 -12.20 -24.67
N GLN A 619 -22.74 -12.46 -24.34
CA GLN A 619 -22.34 -13.67 -23.62
C GLN A 619 -22.94 -13.72 -22.20
N ALA A 620 -22.98 -12.60 -21.48
CA ALA A 620 -23.57 -12.52 -20.14
C ALA A 620 -25.08 -12.84 -20.18
N TYR A 621 -25.83 -12.24 -21.11
CA TYR A 621 -27.26 -12.57 -21.30
C TYR A 621 -27.49 -14.05 -21.67
N LEU A 622 -26.62 -14.63 -22.51
CA LEU A 622 -26.71 -16.05 -22.86
C LEU A 622 -26.45 -16.95 -21.63
N SER A 623 -25.45 -16.62 -20.82
CA SER A 623 -25.14 -17.33 -19.58
C SER A 623 -26.24 -17.20 -18.52
N ILE A 624 -26.82 -16.01 -18.36
CA ILE A 624 -28.03 -15.80 -17.54
C ILE A 624 -29.17 -16.70 -18.04
N GLY A 625 -29.41 -16.76 -19.35
CA GLY A 625 -30.40 -17.66 -19.96
C GLY A 625 -30.18 -19.13 -19.62
N ARG A 626 -28.94 -19.61 -19.71
CA ARG A 626 -28.55 -20.98 -19.32
C ARG A 626 -28.79 -21.27 -17.84
N VAL A 627 -28.49 -20.32 -16.96
CA VAL A 627 -28.73 -20.47 -15.51
C VAL A 627 -30.22 -20.49 -15.20
N LEU A 628 -31.00 -19.59 -15.80
CA LEU A 628 -32.46 -19.54 -15.61
C LEU A 628 -33.15 -20.83 -16.09
N LYS A 629 -32.68 -21.45 -17.19
CA LYS A 629 -33.10 -22.80 -17.61
C LYS A 629 -32.85 -23.85 -16.52
N LYS A 630 -31.67 -23.86 -15.88
CA LYS A 630 -31.36 -24.80 -14.77
C LYS A 630 -32.17 -24.52 -13.50
N LEU A 631 -32.63 -23.28 -13.31
CA LEU A 631 -33.51 -22.88 -12.21
C LEU A 631 -35.02 -23.10 -12.53
N GLY A 632 -35.37 -23.50 -13.75
CA GLY A 632 -36.76 -23.69 -14.19
C GLY A 632 -37.52 -22.41 -14.58
N ASP A 633 -36.85 -21.26 -14.64
CA ASP A 633 -37.45 -19.99 -15.07
C ASP A 633 -37.30 -19.81 -16.59
N TYR A 634 -37.99 -20.68 -17.34
CA TYR A 634 -37.92 -20.73 -18.79
C TYR A 634 -38.38 -19.43 -19.47
N LYS A 635 -39.30 -18.68 -18.84
CA LYS A 635 -39.83 -17.43 -19.36
C LYS A 635 -38.83 -16.27 -19.29
N ASN A 636 -38.03 -16.18 -18.23
CA ASN A 636 -36.95 -15.18 -18.17
C ASN A 636 -35.68 -15.67 -18.87
N ALA A 637 -35.48 -16.98 -18.99
CA ALA A 637 -34.45 -17.54 -19.86
C ALA A 637 -34.68 -17.15 -21.33
N GLU A 638 -35.90 -17.34 -21.84
CA GLU A 638 -36.30 -16.98 -23.21
C GLU A 638 -35.97 -15.52 -23.53
N LYS A 639 -36.35 -14.57 -22.66
CA LYS A 639 -36.02 -13.15 -22.81
C LYS A 639 -34.53 -12.90 -22.87
N SER A 640 -33.77 -13.51 -21.96
CA SER A 640 -32.31 -13.34 -21.86
C SER A 640 -31.62 -13.86 -23.13
N ILE A 641 -32.01 -15.05 -23.60
CA ILE A 641 -31.49 -15.65 -24.83
C ILE A 641 -31.87 -14.80 -26.06
N ALA A 642 -33.11 -14.32 -26.15
CA ALA A 642 -33.55 -13.44 -27.23
C ALA A 642 -32.77 -12.11 -27.28
N ILE A 643 -32.42 -11.53 -26.13
CA ILE A 643 -31.55 -10.34 -26.06
C ILE A 643 -30.14 -10.70 -26.58
N ALA A 644 -29.56 -11.82 -26.15
CA ALA A 644 -28.25 -12.28 -26.61
C ALA A 644 -28.22 -12.48 -28.14
N ILE A 645 -29.19 -13.20 -28.71
CA ILE A 645 -29.34 -13.41 -30.17
C ILE A 645 -29.36 -12.07 -30.92
N ASN A 646 -30.19 -11.11 -30.46
CA ASN A 646 -30.31 -9.80 -31.11
C ASN A 646 -28.99 -9.00 -31.06
N ILE A 647 -28.23 -9.08 -29.96
CA ILE A 647 -26.92 -8.41 -29.88
C ILE A 647 -25.90 -9.11 -30.78
N PHE A 648 -25.82 -10.45 -30.79
CA PHE A 648 -24.91 -11.19 -31.69
C PHE A 648 -25.19 -10.89 -33.16
N LYS A 649 -26.47 -10.88 -33.56
CA LYS A 649 -26.92 -10.48 -34.90
C LYS A 649 -26.52 -9.04 -35.23
N GLY A 650 -26.70 -8.10 -34.30
CA GLY A 650 -26.28 -6.71 -34.44
C GLY A 650 -24.75 -6.50 -34.47
N LEU A 651 -23.96 -7.52 -34.12
CA LEU A 651 -22.50 -7.54 -34.25
C LEU A 651 -22.00 -8.30 -35.48
N GLY A 652 -22.88 -8.92 -36.27
CA GLY A 652 -22.50 -9.86 -37.33
C GLY A 652 -21.86 -11.17 -36.82
N ASN A 653 -21.97 -11.46 -35.51
CA ASN A 653 -21.44 -12.68 -34.92
C ASN A 653 -22.43 -13.83 -35.12
N GLU A 654 -22.43 -14.42 -36.32
CA GLU A 654 -23.33 -15.52 -36.67
C GLU A 654 -23.15 -16.75 -35.77
N GLY A 655 -21.92 -17.07 -35.35
CA GLY A 655 -21.67 -18.20 -34.44
C GLY A 655 -22.37 -18.01 -33.09
N GLY A 656 -22.27 -16.81 -32.49
CA GLY A 656 -23.00 -16.46 -31.27
C GLY A 656 -24.52 -16.46 -31.45
N GLU A 657 -25.02 -16.01 -32.61
CA GLU A 657 -26.45 -16.07 -32.96
C GLU A 657 -26.95 -17.52 -32.99
N ILE A 658 -26.21 -18.42 -33.65
CA ILE A 658 -26.55 -19.84 -33.78
C ILE A 658 -26.52 -20.57 -32.43
N ILE A 659 -25.53 -20.29 -31.58
CA ILE A 659 -25.51 -20.82 -30.21
C ILE A 659 -26.73 -20.31 -29.42
N GLY A 660 -27.10 -19.03 -29.56
CA GLY A 660 -28.31 -18.48 -28.94
C GLY A 660 -29.60 -19.18 -29.42
N LEU A 661 -29.74 -19.40 -30.73
CA LEU A 661 -30.89 -20.08 -31.32
C LEU A 661 -31.00 -21.55 -30.86
N TRP A 662 -29.85 -22.22 -30.70
CA TRP A 662 -29.78 -23.58 -30.13
C TRP A 662 -30.23 -23.61 -28.65
N GLU A 663 -29.73 -22.68 -27.83
CA GLU A 663 -30.13 -22.55 -26.43
C GLU A 663 -31.62 -22.22 -26.26
N MET A 664 -32.19 -21.46 -27.21
CA MET A 664 -33.62 -21.14 -27.29
C MET A 664 -34.46 -22.37 -27.63
N ALA A 665 -34.01 -23.20 -28.57
CA ALA A 665 -34.69 -24.45 -28.93
C ALA A 665 -34.72 -25.45 -27.77
N ASP A 666 -33.62 -25.58 -27.02
CA ASP A 666 -33.58 -26.37 -25.79
C ASP A 666 -34.50 -25.79 -24.71
N ASN A 667 -34.62 -24.46 -24.58
CA ASN A 667 -35.60 -23.82 -23.69
C ASN A 667 -37.05 -24.19 -24.06
N TYR A 668 -37.40 -24.23 -25.34
CA TYR A 668 -38.70 -24.72 -25.80
C TYR A 668 -38.88 -26.23 -25.53
N SER A 669 -37.83 -27.05 -25.67
CA SER A 669 -37.89 -28.49 -25.31
C SER A 669 -38.21 -28.69 -23.82
N LEU A 670 -37.61 -27.89 -22.95
CA LEU A 670 -37.85 -27.91 -21.50
C LEU A 670 -39.27 -27.44 -21.12
N GLN A 671 -39.87 -26.57 -21.94
CA GLN A 671 -41.28 -26.15 -21.82
C GLN A 671 -42.28 -27.14 -22.46
N LEU A 672 -41.80 -28.28 -23.00
CA LEU A 672 -42.58 -29.28 -23.75
C LEU A 672 -43.12 -28.78 -25.11
N GLU A 673 -42.61 -27.65 -25.61
CA GLU A 673 -43.02 -26.98 -26.84
C GLU A 673 -42.25 -27.54 -28.07
N TYR A 674 -42.23 -28.87 -28.19
CA TYR A 674 -41.36 -29.60 -29.11
C TYR A 674 -41.47 -29.15 -30.57
N SER A 675 -42.67 -28.83 -31.05
CA SER A 675 -42.89 -28.33 -32.42
C SER A 675 -42.18 -26.99 -32.69
N MET A 676 -42.03 -26.12 -31.69
CA MET A 676 -41.30 -24.85 -31.82
C MET A 676 -39.79 -25.08 -31.75
N ALA A 677 -39.32 -25.96 -30.85
CA ALA A 677 -37.92 -26.38 -30.79
C ALA A 677 -37.45 -26.98 -32.13
N ILE A 678 -38.19 -27.96 -32.68
CA ILE A 678 -37.89 -28.59 -33.97
C ILE A 678 -37.83 -27.55 -35.08
N LYS A 679 -38.85 -26.70 -35.21
CA LYS A 679 -38.90 -25.69 -36.28
C LYS A 679 -37.68 -24.76 -36.23
N LEU A 680 -37.30 -24.27 -35.05
CA LEU A 680 -36.18 -23.35 -34.89
C LEU A 680 -34.83 -23.98 -35.28
N LEU A 681 -34.66 -25.28 -34.96
CA LEU A 681 -33.49 -26.05 -35.35
C LEU A 681 -33.48 -26.36 -36.86
N GLU A 682 -34.61 -26.80 -37.43
CA GLU A 682 -34.74 -27.08 -38.87
C GLU A 682 -34.44 -25.84 -39.72
N GLU A 683 -34.95 -24.66 -39.34
CA GLU A 683 -34.72 -23.38 -40.03
C GLU A 683 -33.26 -22.90 -40.00
N ASN A 684 -32.45 -23.35 -39.03
CA ASN A 684 -31.08 -22.88 -38.84
C ASN A 684 -30.01 -23.97 -39.04
N LEU A 685 -30.39 -25.21 -39.37
CA LEU A 685 -29.46 -26.35 -39.51
C LEU A 685 -28.31 -26.09 -40.50
N GLY A 686 -28.60 -25.53 -41.68
CA GLY A 686 -27.58 -25.20 -42.69
C GLY A 686 -26.66 -24.03 -42.31
N ARG A 687 -27.03 -23.23 -41.29
CA ARG A 687 -26.14 -22.24 -40.68
C ARG A 687 -25.27 -22.90 -39.61
N ALA A 688 -25.85 -23.79 -38.80
CA ALA A 688 -25.17 -24.55 -37.75
C ALA A 688 -24.02 -25.43 -38.29
N GLU A 689 -24.15 -25.94 -39.52
CA GLU A 689 -23.10 -26.68 -40.21
C GLU A 689 -21.78 -25.89 -40.36
N ARG A 690 -21.86 -24.57 -40.64
CA ARG A 690 -20.67 -23.70 -40.74
C ARG A 690 -19.87 -23.57 -39.44
N PHE A 691 -20.46 -23.94 -38.30
CA PHE A 691 -19.86 -23.87 -36.97
C PHE A 691 -19.66 -25.26 -36.35
N GLY A 692 -19.75 -26.33 -37.14
CA GLY A 692 -19.62 -27.71 -36.65
C GLY A 692 -20.78 -28.22 -35.80
N MET A 693 -21.86 -27.44 -35.65
CA MET A 693 -23.01 -27.76 -34.79
C MET A 693 -24.11 -28.58 -35.49
N ARG A 694 -23.92 -28.98 -36.76
CA ARG A 694 -24.88 -29.79 -37.55
C ARG A 694 -25.40 -30.99 -36.77
N ASN A 695 -24.50 -31.77 -36.18
CA ASN A 695 -24.87 -33.01 -35.49
C ASN A 695 -25.63 -32.76 -34.18
N ASN A 696 -25.27 -31.72 -33.43
CA ASN A 696 -26.01 -31.28 -32.24
C ASN A 696 -27.45 -30.92 -32.60
N PHE A 697 -27.64 -30.11 -33.65
CA PHE A 697 -28.97 -29.73 -34.14
C PHE A 697 -29.78 -30.95 -34.60
N ILE A 698 -29.15 -31.89 -35.32
CA ILE A 698 -29.80 -33.13 -35.76
C ILE A 698 -30.22 -33.99 -34.57
N ASP A 699 -29.38 -34.14 -33.56
CA ASP A 699 -29.68 -34.94 -32.35
C ASP A 699 -30.82 -34.33 -31.53
N ASP A 700 -30.88 -33.01 -31.41
CA ASP A 700 -31.99 -32.32 -30.74
C ASP A 700 -33.27 -32.35 -31.58
N ILE A 701 -33.19 -32.26 -32.92
CA ILE A 701 -34.36 -32.48 -33.79
C ILE A 701 -34.91 -33.90 -33.61
N ILE A 702 -34.05 -34.93 -33.61
CA ILE A 702 -34.44 -36.32 -33.37
C ILE A 702 -35.10 -36.44 -31.99
N THR A 703 -34.44 -35.98 -30.94
CA THR A 703 -34.92 -36.08 -29.55
C THR A 703 -36.27 -35.39 -29.35
N ASN A 704 -36.44 -34.18 -29.89
CA ASN A 704 -37.71 -33.48 -29.84
C ASN A 704 -38.79 -34.17 -30.69
N SER A 705 -38.43 -34.75 -31.83
CA SER A 705 -39.37 -35.48 -32.70
C SER A 705 -39.87 -36.78 -32.05
N GLU A 706 -39.00 -37.51 -31.34
CA GLU A 706 -39.40 -38.68 -30.55
C GLU A 706 -40.38 -38.29 -29.43
N LYS A 707 -40.08 -37.22 -28.68
CA LYS A 707 -41.01 -36.68 -27.66
C LYS A 707 -42.34 -36.19 -28.26
N ASN A 708 -42.31 -35.63 -29.48
CA ASN A 708 -43.49 -35.18 -30.23
C ASN A 708 -44.21 -36.30 -31.00
N LYS A 709 -43.72 -37.56 -30.93
CA LYS A 709 -44.24 -38.75 -31.62
C LYS A 709 -44.23 -38.66 -33.17
N ASP A 710 -43.36 -37.83 -33.74
CA ASP A 710 -43.18 -37.70 -35.19
C ASP A 710 -42.06 -38.63 -35.69
N TYR A 711 -42.38 -39.93 -35.77
CA TYR A 711 -41.40 -40.96 -36.13
C TYR A 711 -40.89 -40.85 -37.58
N LEU A 712 -41.66 -40.22 -38.49
CA LEU A 712 -41.21 -39.96 -39.86
C LEU A 712 -40.08 -38.93 -39.86
N ARG A 713 -40.19 -37.86 -39.06
CA ARG A 713 -39.10 -36.89 -38.87
C ARG A 713 -37.89 -37.56 -38.21
N VAL A 714 -38.09 -38.44 -37.23
CA VAL A 714 -37.01 -39.19 -36.58
C VAL A 714 -36.20 -40.01 -37.58
N GLU A 715 -36.85 -40.77 -38.46
CA GLU A 715 -36.18 -41.58 -39.48
C GLU A 715 -35.41 -40.71 -40.49
N LYS A 716 -36.05 -39.64 -41.00
CA LYS A 716 -35.42 -38.65 -41.89
C LYS A 716 -34.09 -38.12 -41.32
N TYR A 717 -34.10 -37.68 -40.05
CA TYR A 717 -32.92 -37.07 -39.45
C TYR A 717 -31.87 -38.08 -38.97
N LYS A 718 -32.26 -39.31 -38.60
CA LYS A 718 -31.29 -40.41 -38.37
C LYS A 718 -30.52 -40.73 -39.66
N ASN A 719 -31.21 -40.83 -40.79
CA ASN A 719 -30.58 -41.05 -42.11
C ASN A 719 -29.71 -39.85 -42.55
N MET A 720 -30.10 -38.62 -42.21
CA MET A 720 -29.28 -37.41 -42.43
C MET A 720 -28.07 -37.31 -41.49
N LYS A 721 -28.05 -38.02 -40.35
CA LYS A 721 -26.88 -38.08 -39.46
C LYS A 721 -25.80 -39.05 -39.97
N THR A 722 -26.23 -40.15 -40.59
CA THR A 722 -25.34 -41.19 -41.12
C THR A 722 -24.75 -40.86 -42.49
N ASN A 723 -25.33 -39.87 -43.19
CA ASN A 723 -24.90 -39.33 -44.48
C ASN A 723 -24.31 -37.92 -44.34
#